data_AF-A0A1F8U231-F1
#
_entry.id   AF-A0A1F8U231-F1
#
_cell.length_a   1.000
_cell.length_b   1.000
_cell.length_c   1.000
_cell.angle_alpha   90.00
_cell.angle_beta   90.00
_cell.angle_gamma   90.00
#
_symmetry.space_group_name_H-M   'P 1'
#
loop_
_entity.id
_entity.type
_entity.pdbx_description
1 polymer ?
#
loop_
_entity_poly.entity_id
_entity_poly.type
_entity_poly.pdbx_seq_one_letter_code
_entity_poly.pdbx_strand_id
1 'polypeptide(L)'
;MRKLLAMTVAATMLLSSAVYAADTVTVNQTGVDVVAAATGEAPVPAPAPAPKPTPTPKPTPAPAPKPAPVPAPVPTPAPTPAPAPVVDVVTTASLVDNVAAFEKGISADGEWIVTTLKDLTTDKALVLDGVFKNGKKDKVTGIDAIQRKIGLYTQDDKRNVTASFSLTAPSITIKSPMASLEKGTFNGDIYVSAINFKLVGQKVNGNVIFTTQAAKDTFTMDAASSITGKQILADVDAVATASIVRDNAAFEKAISVEGSWIPSVLRDLTFDKELVLDGVFYDKNDKAKGEKRKIALYTQDAKKVTTRSFTLTAPKLIVKSPNANISKGTFKGDVYVSAPNFNLIVAKVDGNVIFTTQEAKDTFKMDAASSITGKQILADVDAVATASIVRDNAAFEKAISAEGSWIPSTLRDLTFDKELVLDGVFYDKNDKAKGLKRKIALYTQDAKKVTTRSFTLTAPKLTVKSPNANISKGTFKGDVYVSAPNFNLIAAKVDGNVIFTTREAMDTFKMDAASSITGNKIYAVVDTVATASIVDTNAAFEKAISAEGSWIPSTLRDMYFTKDLTLDGIFYSKDDKTKGEKRKIALYTQDDKRNVTNSFILSVPKFFIKSPNANISKGTFIGDLYVSAPGFELIGTKVEGNIYFSSQEYAQTFKMDASSSVTGTFEIKNF
;
A
#
# COMPACT_ATOMS: atom_id res chain seq x y z
N MET A 1 19.16 7.81 62.39
CA MET A 1 18.25 6.75 62.87
C MET A 1 17.93 5.83 61.69
N ARG A 2 18.47 4.60 61.77
CA ARG A 2 18.08 3.26 61.22
C ARG A 2 17.27 3.20 59.90
N LYS A 3 17.56 2.40 58.86
CA LYS A 3 18.55 1.34 58.46
C LYS A 3 18.38 1.18 56.91
N LEU A 4 19.39 1.24 56.03
CA LEU A 4 20.30 0.18 55.53
C LEU A 4 19.71 -1.23 55.27
N LEU A 5 19.63 -1.67 53.99
CA LEU A 5 20.36 -2.79 53.31
C LEU A 5 19.62 -3.12 51.97
N ALA A 6 20.13 -2.85 50.76
CA ALA A 6 21.21 -3.46 49.95
C ALA A 6 20.97 -4.91 49.40
N MET A 7 20.98 -4.99 48.04
CA MET A 7 21.50 -6.07 47.15
C MET A 7 20.75 -7.43 47.13
N THR A 8 20.49 -8.17 46.03
CA THR A 8 21.19 -8.37 44.74
C THR A 8 20.26 -9.00 43.66
N VAL A 9 20.67 -8.78 42.41
CA VAL A 9 20.25 -9.25 41.08
C VAL A 9 20.24 -10.79 40.88
N ALA A 10 19.26 -11.33 40.12
CA ALA A 10 19.46 -12.16 38.91
C ALA A 10 18.12 -12.49 38.21
N ALA A 11 18.12 -12.33 36.89
CA ALA A 11 17.01 -12.58 35.96
C ALA A 11 16.71 -14.08 35.75
N THR A 12 15.50 -14.43 35.26
CA THR A 12 15.26 -15.00 33.91
C THR A 12 13.74 -15.05 33.61
N MET A 13 13.40 -14.74 32.36
CA MET A 13 12.05 -14.67 31.74
C MET A 13 11.25 -15.99 31.78
N LEU A 14 9.91 -15.88 31.80
CA LEU A 14 8.99 -16.51 30.82
C LEU A 14 7.58 -15.89 30.90
N LEU A 15 6.87 -15.96 29.77
CA LEU A 15 5.66 -15.20 29.39
C LEU A 15 4.42 -15.41 30.28
N SER A 16 3.53 -14.41 30.18
CA SER A 16 2.06 -14.43 30.33
C SER A 16 1.45 -13.86 31.63
N SER A 17 0.71 -12.76 31.40
CA SER A 17 -0.58 -12.40 32.03
C SER A 17 -0.64 -11.89 33.47
N ALA A 18 -1.38 -10.78 33.58
CA ALA A 18 -2.12 -10.24 34.73
C ALA A 18 -1.40 -9.24 35.68
N VAL A 19 -1.85 -8.00 35.49
CA VAL A 19 -1.83 -6.79 36.33
C VAL A 19 -1.91 -7.07 37.83
N TYR A 20 -1.08 -6.40 38.64
CA TYR A 20 -1.40 -6.12 40.04
C TYR A 20 -1.07 -4.66 40.41
N ALA A 21 -2.03 -4.04 41.06
CA ALA A 21 -1.93 -2.76 41.75
C ALA A 21 -1.57 -2.96 43.23
N ALA A 22 -1.26 -1.83 43.85
CA ALA A 22 -0.60 -1.55 45.13
C ALA A 22 -1.04 -2.25 46.43
N ASP A 23 -0.12 -2.11 47.40
CA ASP A 23 -0.06 -2.46 48.82
C ASP A 23 -1.32 -2.31 49.68
N THR A 24 -1.48 -3.19 50.67
CA THR A 24 -1.15 -2.96 52.10
C THR A 24 -1.71 -4.12 52.94
N VAL A 25 -1.02 -4.50 54.04
CA VAL A 25 -1.57 -4.65 55.42
C VAL A 25 -0.57 -5.35 56.36
N THR A 26 -0.68 -4.90 57.60
CA THR A 26 0.11 -4.95 58.83
C THR A 26 0.35 -6.33 59.50
N VAL A 27 1.46 -6.34 60.26
CA VAL A 27 2.05 -7.30 61.22
C VAL A 27 1.10 -7.87 62.29
N ASN A 28 1.35 -9.09 62.80
CA ASN A 28 1.43 -9.39 64.26
C ASN A 28 1.90 -10.82 64.67
N GLN A 29 2.82 -10.84 65.67
CA GLN A 29 2.92 -11.73 66.85
C GLN A 29 3.41 -13.20 66.69
N THR A 30 4.59 -13.58 67.22
CA THR A 30 5.01 -14.10 68.57
C THR A 30 4.96 -15.63 68.75
N GLY A 31 6.03 -16.21 69.34
CA GLY A 31 6.07 -17.54 70.00
C GLY A 31 6.27 -18.72 69.04
N VAL A 32 7.42 -19.42 69.00
CA VAL A 32 8.01 -20.38 69.96
C VAL A 32 7.18 -21.67 70.12
N ASP A 33 7.90 -22.78 69.99
CA ASP A 33 7.57 -24.18 70.26
C ASP A 33 6.79 -24.94 69.19
N VAL A 34 7.04 -26.21 68.87
CA VAL A 34 8.09 -27.25 69.03
C VAL A 34 7.38 -28.53 68.51
N VAL A 35 8.15 -29.58 68.20
CA VAL A 35 7.72 -30.97 67.94
C VAL A 35 7.40 -31.35 66.49
N ALA A 36 8.45 -31.85 65.85
CA ALA A 36 8.58 -33.19 65.29
C ALA A 36 7.41 -33.80 64.49
N ALA A 37 7.73 -34.20 63.26
CA ALA A 37 7.78 -35.61 62.90
C ALA A 37 8.66 -35.79 61.66
N ALA A 38 9.73 -36.57 61.82
CA ALA A 38 10.52 -37.10 60.73
C ALA A 38 9.81 -38.33 60.16
N THR A 39 9.53 -38.34 58.87
CA THR A 39 9.39 -39.57 58.08
C THR A 39 10.05 -39.30 56.74
N GLY A 40 11.19 -39.97 56.51
CA GLY A 40 11.90 -39.93 55.25
C GLY A 40 11.12 -40.67 54.17
N GLU A 41 11.11 -40.10 52.98
CA GLU A 41 10.88 -40.82 51.73
C GLU A 41 12.05 -40.58 50.76
N ALA A 42 12.28 -41.62 49.96
CA ALA A 42 13.49 -41.98 49.24
C ALA A 42 13.96 -40.96 48.18
N PRO A 43 15.26 -40.98 47.81
CA PRO A 43 15.79 -40.10 46.76
C PRO A 43 15.13 -40.39 45.41
N VAL A 44 14.49 -39.37 44.84
CA VAL A 44 13.94 -39.36 43.49
C VAL A 44 15.08 -39.58 42.48
N PRO A 45 14.94 -40.50 41.51
CA PRO A 45 16.00 -40.84 40.58
C PRO A 45 16.34 -39.66 39.66
N ALA A 46 17.64 -39.52 39.38
CA ALA A 46 18.19 -38.47 38.53
C ALA A 46 17.51 -38.47 37.14
N PRO A 47 17.15 -37.29 36.61
CA PRO A 47 16.47 -37.19 35.32
C PRO A 47 17.37 -37.69 34.20
N ALA A 48 16.80 -38.54 33.34
CA ALA A 48 17.48 -39.11 32.19
C ALA A 48 17.95 -38.01 31.23
N PRO A 49 19.17 -38.12 30.67
CA PRO A 49 19.74 -37.12 29.78
C PRO A 49 18.87 -36.94 28.54
N ALA A 50 18.62 -35.68 28.19
CA ALA A 50 17.83 -35.29 27.04
C ALA A 50 18.42 -35.86 25.74
N PRO A 51 17.58 -36.36 24.82
CA PRO A 51 18.05 -37.00 23.60
C PRO A 51 18.82 -36.00 22.72
N LYS A 52 19.98 -36.46 22.26
CA LYS A 52 20.87 -35.74 21.34
C LYS A 52 20.10 -35.33 20.07
N PRO A 53 20.22 -34.07 19.61
CA PRO A 53 19.55 -33.62 18.40
C PRO A 53 19.96 -34.49 17.21
N THR A 54 18.95 -35.06 16.55
CA THR A 54 19.09 -35.83 15.31
C THR A 54 19.66 -34.92 14.22
N PRO A 55 20.68 -35.38 13.46
CA PRO A 55 21.24 -34.61 12.37
C PRO A 55 20.15 -34.28 11.34
N THR A 56 20.06 -33.00 10.98
CA THR A 56 19.27 -32.58 9.81
C THR A 56 19.85 -33.27 8.57
N PRO A 57 19.03 -33.97 7.77
CA PRO A 57 19.52 -34.65 6.58
C PRO A 57 20.12 -33.64 5.60
N LYS A 58 21.33 -33.98 5.12
CA LYS A 58 22.05 -33.25 4.08
C LYS A 58 21.14 -33.05 2.86
N PRO A 59 21.14 -31.85 2.22
CA PRO A 59 20.37 -31.63 1.00
C PRO A 59 20.69 -32.70 -0.03
N THR A 60 19.66 -33.43 -0.46
CA THR A 60 19.76 -34.41 -1.54
C THR A 60 20.13 -33.64 -2.82
N PRO A 61 21.18 -34.04 -3.55
CA PRO A 61 21.51 -33.43 -4.83
C PRO A 61 20.28 -33.43 -5.75
N ALA A 62 20.03 -32.31 -6.43
CA ALA A 62 18.99 -32.23 -7.45
C ALA A 62 19.18 -33.37 -8.47
N PRO A 63 18.12 -34.11 -8.84
CA PRO A 63 18.22 -35.17 -9.83
C PRO A 63 18.84 -34.62 -11.11
N ALA A 64 19.83 -35.35 -11.65
CA ALA A 64 20.38 -35.06 -12.96
C ALA A 64 19.24 -34.97 -13.99
N PRO A 65 19.28 -34.01 -14.93
CA PRO A 65 18.26 -33.88 -15.95
C PRO A 65 18.07 -35.21 -16.67
N LYS A 66 16.82 -35.69 -16.68
CA LYS A 66 16.40 -36.90 -17.40
C LYS A 66 16.84 -36.75 -18.86
N PRO A 67 17.54 -37.73 -19.45
CA PRO A 67 17.91 -37.70 -20.86
C PRO A 67 16.68 -37.42 -21.71
N ALA A 68 16.83 -36.51 -22.67
CA ALA A 68 15.81 -36.24 -23.68
C ALA A 68 15.38 -37.59 -24.31
N PRO A 69 14.07 -37.84 -24.46
CA PRO A 69 13.60 -39.04 -25.13
C PRO A 69 14.25 -39.14 -26.52
N VAL A 70 14.88 -40.27 -26.79
CA VAL A 70 15.30 -40.64 -28.14
C VAL A 70 14.07 -40.55 -29.04
N PRO A 71 14.14 -39.83 -30.18
CA PRO A 71 13.06 -39.79 -31.14
C PRO A 71 12.64 -41.21 -31.49
N ALA A 72 11.35 -41.53 -31.28
CA ALA A 72 10.78 -42.77 -31.77
C ALA A 72 11.02 -42.84 -33.30
N PRO A 73 11.36 -44.02 -33.85
CA PRO A 73 11.54 -44.19 -35.28
C PRO A 73 10.29 -43.69 -35.99
N VAL A 74 10.51 -42.85 -37.01
CA VAL A 74 9.48 -42.37 -37.91
C VAL A 74 8.72 -43.58 -38.45
N PRO A 75 7.42 -43.75 -38.13
CA PRO A 75 6.63 -44.77 -38.79
C PRO A 75 6.63 -44.46 -40.28
N THR A 76 6.97 -45.48 -41.06
CA THR A 76 6.91 -45.51 -42.52
C THR A 76 5.58 -44.92 -42.97
N PRO A 77 5.56 -44.00 -43.96
CA PRO A 77 4.31 -43.49 -44.51
C PRO A 77 3.43 -44.66 -44.94
N ALA A 78 2.27 -44.80 -44.29
CA ALA A 78 1.20 -45.63 -44.80
C ALA A 78 0.77 -45.06 -46.17
N PRO A 79 0.46 -45.92 -47.15
CA PRO A 79 0.18 -45.49 -48.52
C PRO A 79 -0.92 -44.44 -48.52
N THR A 80 -0.64 -43.35 -49.24
CA THR A 80 -1.57 -42.27 -49.56
C THR A 80 -2.92 -42.86 -49.98
N PRO A 81 -3.99 -42.66 -49.18
CA PRO A 81 -5.34 -42.94 -49.64
C PRO A 81 -5.62 -42.10 -50.88
N ALA A 82 -6.14 -42.75 -51.93
CA ALA A 82 -6.55 -42.11 -53.16
C ALA A 82 -7.47 -40.90 -52.88
N PRO A 83 -7.45 -39.85 -53.72
CA PRO A 83 -8.29 -38.68 -53.52
C PRO A 83 -9.77 -39.10 -53.54
N ALA A 84 -10.40 -39.12 -52.36
CA ALA A 84 -11.85 -39.10 -52.23
C ALA A 84 -12.33 -37.68 -52.57
N PRO A 85 -13.53 -37.54 -53.18
CA PRO A 85 -13.89 -36.37 -53.97
C PRO A 85 -13.87 -35.09 -53.15
N VAL A 86 -13.50 -33.99 -53.80
CA VAL A 86 -13.68 -32.63 -53.27
C VAL A 86 -15.16 -32.47 -52.91
N VAL A 87 -15.46 -32.49 -51.61
CA VAL A 87 -16.78 -32.10 -51.11
C VAL A 87 -16.64 -30.66 -50.61
N ASP A 88 -17.47 -29.80 -51.20
CA ASP A 88 -17.64 -28.40 -50.85
C ASP A 88 -17.64 -28.15 -49.33
N VAL A 89 -17.00 -27.04 -48.94
CA VAL A 89 -16.90 -26.49 -47.58
C VAL A 89 -18.25 -26.56 -46.85
N VAL A 90 -18.40 -27.54 -45.96
CA VAL A 90 -19.38 -27.50 -44.88
C VAL A 90 -18.66 -26.92 -43.68
N THR A 91 -18.86 -25.63 -43.45
CA THR A 91 -18.35 -24.90 -42.30
C THR A 91 -18.95 -25.45 -41.00
N THR A 92 -18.24 -26.36 -40.32
CA THR A 92 -18.68 -26.99 -39.07
C THR A 92 -18.79 -25.97 -37.93
N ALA A 93 -19.78 -26.11 -37.06
CA ALA A 93 -19.98 -25.24 -35.90
C ALA A 93 -19.02 -25.58 -34.75
N SER A 94 -18.56 -24.57 -34.01
CA SER A 94 -17.91 -24.76 -32.71
C SER A 94 -18.95 -25.23 -31.69
N LEU A 95 -18.91 -26.52 -31.32
CA LEU A 95 -19.72 -27.07 -30.24
C LEU A 95 -19.06 -26.75 -28.89
N VAL A 96 -19.82 -26.15 -27.97
CA VAL A 96 -19.31 -25.80 -26.63
C VAL A 96 -20.24 -26.30 -25.53
N ASP A 97 -19.64 -26.79 -24.44
CA ASP A 97 -20.32 -27.37 -23.28
C ASP A 97 -19.96 -26.67 -21.96
N ASN A 98 -19.20 -25.60 -21.99
CA ASN A 98 -18.83 -24.84 -20.81
C ASN A 98 -18.61 -23.36 -21.14
N VAL A 99 -18.66 -22.51 -20.10
CA VAL A 99 -18.59 -21.05 -20.25
C VAL A 99 -17.26 -20.60 -20.85
N ALA A 100 -16.13 -21.20 -20.45
CA ALA A 100 -14.81 -20.78 -20.95
C ALA A 100 -14.65 -21.07 -22.46
N ALA A 101 -15.12 -22.25 -22.91
CA ALA A 101 -15.16 -22.59 -24.33
C ALA A 101 -16.12 -21.68 -25.10
N PHE A 102 -17.29 -21.36 -24.51
CA PHE A 102 -18.24 -20.42 -25.11
C PHE A 102 -17.65 -19.01 -25.25
N GLU A 103 -17.03 -18.46 -24.20
CA GLU A 103 -16.35 -17.16 -24.20
C GLU A 103 -15.27 -17.08 -25.28
N LYS A 104 -14.43 -18.13 -25.38
CA LYS A 104 -13.43 -18.23 -26.44
C LYS A 104 -14.08 -18.28 -27.82
N GLY A 105 -15.13 -19.07 -27.98
CA GLY A 105 -15.84 -19.23 -29.25
C GLY A 105 -16.49 -17.93 -29.75
N ILE A 106 -17.06 -17.13 -28.85
CA ILE A 106 -17.73 -15.86 -29.21
C ILE A 106 -16.75 -14.67 -29.40
N SER A 107 -15.48 -14.84 -29.03
CA SER A 107 -14.44 -13.82 -29.17
C SER A 107 -14.09 -13.51 -30.64
N ALA A 108 -13.24 -12.50 -30.85
CA ALA A 108 -12.75 -12.11 -32.18
C ALA A 108 -11.91 -13.21 -32.86
N ASP A 109 -11.29 -14.10 -32.09
CA ASP A 109 -10.46 -15.22 -32.57
C ASP A 109 -11.23 -16.54 -32.67
N GLY A 110 -12.56 -16.51 -32.47
CA GLY A 110 -13.41 -17.69 -32.47
C GLY A 110 -13.81 -18.18 -33.87
N GLU A 111 -14.90 -18.94 -33.96
CA GLU A 111 -15.43 -19.48 -35.22
C GLU A 111 -16.81 -18.96 -35.54
N TRP A 112 -17.09 -18.66 -36.81
CA TRP A 112 -18.29 -17.96 -37.27
C TRP A 112 -19.65 -18.52 -36.76
N ILE A 113 -19.74 -19.82 -36.42
CA ILE A 113 -20.84 -20.40 -35.63
C ILE A 113 -20.30 -20.92 -34.30
N VAL A 114 -20.99 -20.57 -33.21
CA VAL A 114 -20.84 -21.18 -31.89
C VAL A 114 -22.18 -21.76 -31.46
N THR A 115 -22.23 -23.02 -31.04
CA THR A 115 -23.45 -23.68 -30.56
C THR A 115 -23.26 -24.33 -29.21
N THR A 116 -24.20 -24.14 -28.30
CA THR A 116 -24.15 -24.73 -26.96
C THR A 116 -24.78 -26.12 -26.93
N LEU A 117 -24.20 -27.04 -26.17
CA LEU A 117 -24.73 -28.40 -25.98
C LEU A 117 -25.60 -28.55 -24.72
N LYS A 118 -25.63 -27.54 -23.86
CA LYS A 118 -26.44 -27.49 -22.62
C LYS A 118 -26.61 -26.06 -22.14
N ASP A 119 -27.38 -25.89 -21.08
CA ASP A 119 -27.55 -24.62 -20.38
C ASP A 119 -26.21 -24.12 -19.82
N LEU A 120 -25.96 -22.82 -19.96
CA LEU A 120 -24.77 -22.13 -19.48
C LEU A 120 -25.16 -20.94 -18.60
N THR A 121 -24.44 -20.75 -17.51
CA THR A 121 -24.63 -19.61 -16.60
C THR A 121 -23.28 -18.99 -16.27
N THR A 122 -23.18 -17.67 -16.40
CA THR A 122 -22.00 -16.89 -16.05
C THR A 122 -22.42 -15.58 -15.37
N ASP A 123 -21.57 -15.08 -14.48
CA ASP A 123 -21.67 -13.76 -13.86
C ASP A 123 -20.93 -12.68 -14.68
N LYS A 124 -20.26 -13.07 -15.76
CA LYS A 124 -19.53 -12.16 -16.64
C LYS A 124 -20.40 -11.62 -17.76
N ALA A 125 -20.18 -10.35 -18.10
CA ALA A 125 -20.72 -9.76 -19.33
C ALA A 125 -20.00 -10.37 -20.55
N LEU A 126 -20.77 -10.79 -21.53
CA LEU A 126 -20.29 -11.45 -22.75
C LEU A 126 -20.11 -10.43 -23.88
N VAL A 127 -19.19 -10.70 -24.79
CA VAL A 127 -18.95 -9.87 -25.98
C VAL A 127 -18.85 -10.78 -27.20
N LEU A 128 -19.78 -10.62 -28.14
CA LEU A 128 -19.72 -11.24 -29.46
C LEU A 128 -19.00 -10.29 -30.41
N ASP A 129 -17.74 -10.60 -30.69
CA ASP A 129 -16.83 -9.77 -31.50
C ASP A 129 -16.35 -10.50 -32.76
N GLY A 130 -15.67 -9.78 -33.65
CA GLY A 130 -15.08 -10.28 -34.89
C GLY A 130 -16.00 -10.21 -36.12
N VAL A 131 -15.40 -10.30 -37.31
CA VAL A 131 -16.11 -10.31 -38.60
C VAL A 131 -15.77 -11.62 -39.31
N PHE A 132 -16.79 -12.43 -39.57
CA PHE A 132 -16.59 -13.78 -40.09
C PHE A 132 -17.34 -14.01 -41.39
N LYS A 133 -16.71 -14.80 -42.27
CA LYS A 133 -17.28 -15.25 -43.54
C LYS A 133 -17.88 -16.64 -43.34
N ASN A 134 -19.08 -16.90 -43.82
CA ASN A 134 -19.74 -18.20 -43.68
C ASN A 134 -19.39 -19.22 -44.78
N GLY A 135 -18.48 -18.86 -45.69
CA GLY A 135 -18.08 -19.68 -46.84
C GLY A 135 -19.10 -19.73 -47.98
N LYS A 136 -20.27 -19.10 -47.84
CA LYS A 136 -21.25 -18.95 -48.93
C LYS A 136 -21.01 -17.63 -49.65
N LYS A 137 -20.98 -17.66 -50.97
CA LYS A 137 -20.92 -16.44 -51.78
C LYS A 137 -22.28 -15.76 -51.83
N ASP A 138 -22.27 -14.44 -51.63
CA ASP A 138 -23.43 -13.59 -51.87
C ASP A 138 -23.87 -13.74 -53.33
N LYS A 139 -25.17 -14.02 -53.54
CA LYS A 139 -25.71 -14.37 -54.86
C LYS A 139 -25.70 -13.20 -55.86
N VAL A 140 -25.50 -11.97 -55.38
CA VAL A 140 -25.53 -10.74 -56.20
C VAL A 140 -24.12 -10.25 -56.49
N THR A 141 -23.21 -10.30 -55.52
CA THR A 141 -21.87 -9.72 -55.61
C THR A 141 -20.75 -10.76 -55.77
N GLY A 142 -21.01 -12.04 -55.50
CA GLY A 142 -20.03 -13.12 -55.57
C GLY A 142 -18.97 -13.11 -54.45
N ILE A 143 -19.07 -12.18 -53.49
CA ILE A 143 -18.19 -12.04 -52.32
C ILE A 143 -18.68 -12.95 -51.19
N ASP A 144 -17.78 -13.50 -50.38
CA ASP A 144 -18.16 -14.30 -49.21
C ASP A 144 -19.09 -13.51 -48.27
N ALA A 145 -20.24 -14.09 -47.97
CA ALA A 145 -21.24 -13.48 -47.09
C ALA A 145 -20.70 -13.43 -45.66
N ILE A 146 -20.80 -12.25 -45.05
CA ILE A 146 -20.48 -12.05 -43.65
C ILE A 146 -21.64 -12.59 -42.81
N GLN A 147 -21.33 -13.45 -41.85
CA GLN A 147 -22.32 -13.96 -40.90
C GLN A 147 -21.65 -14.39 -39.60
N ARG A 148 -22.33 -14.11 -38.49
CA ARG A 148 -21.96 -14.60 -37.17
C ARG A 148 -23.18 -15.25 -36.52
N LYS A 149 -23.02 -16.40 -35.88
CA LYS A 149 -24.14 -17.13 -35.28
C LYS A 149 -23.78 -17.66 -33.90
N ILE A 150 -24.69 -17.43 -32.94
CA ILE A 150 -24.77 -18.19 -31.70
C ILE A 150 -26.06 -19.01 -31.74
N GLY A 151 -25.96 -20.33 -31.68
CA GLY A 151 -27.12 -21.22 -31.58
C GLY A 151 -27.21 -21.84 -30.19
N LEU A 152 -28.30 -21.61 -29.44
CA LEU A 152 -28.52 -22.28 -28.16
C LEU A 152 -29.35 -23.56 -28.37
N TYR A 153 -28.91 -24.42 -29.29
CA TYR A 153 -29.63 -25.63 -29.65
C TYR A 153 -28.70 -26.69 -30.24
N THR A 154 -29.14 -27.95 -30.15
CA THR A 154 -28.64 -29.06 -30.97
C THR A 154 -29.63 -29.39 -32.07
N GLN A 155 -29.14 -30.01 -33.15
CA GLN A 155 -29.98 -30.47 -34.26
C GLN A 155 -29.53 -31.84 -34.76
N ASP A 156 -30.42 -32.55 -35.44
CA ASP A 156 -30.10 -33.80 -36.15
C ASP A 156 -29.51 -33.53 -37.55
N ASP A 157 -29.14 -34.59 -38.28
CA ASP A 157 -28.58 -34.51 -39.64
C ASP A 157 -29.55 -33.88 -40.66
N LYS A 158 -30.86 -33.89 -40.35
CA LYS A 158 -31.92 -33.26 -41.15
C LYS A 158 -32.17 -31.80 -40.75
N ARG A 159 -31.37 -31.25 -39.83
CA ARG A 159 -31.46 -29.89 -39.25
C ARG A 159 -32.73 -29.65 -38.44
N ASN A 160 -33.35 -30.70 -37.94
CA ASN A 160 -34.41 -30.55 -36.95
C ASN A 160 -33.79 -30.26 -35.60
N VAL A 161 -34.29 -29.24 -34.91
CA VAL A 161 -33.85 -28.91 -33.55
C VAL A 161 -34.21 -30.07 -32.61
N THR A 162 -33.20 -30.65 -31.95
CA THR A 162 -33.36 -31.78 -31.02
C THR A 162 -33.45 -31.34 -29.57
N ALA A 163 -32.80 -30.22 -29.22
CA ALA A 163 -32.89 -29.59 -27.91
C ALA A 163 -32.64 -28.08 -28.02
N SER A 164 -33.13 -27.30 -27.06
CA SER A 164 -32.85 -25.87 -26.94
C SER A 164 -32.44 -25.56 -25.51
N PHE A 165 -31.54 -24.60 -25.35
CA PHE A 165 -30.84 -24.33 -24.09
C PHE A 165 -30.98 -22.89 -23.65
N SER A 166 -30.63 -22.65 -22.39
CA SER A 166 -30.60 -21.33 -21.77
C SER A 166 -29.17 -20.85 -21.59
N LEU A 167 -28.89 -19.61 -21.98
CA LEU A 167 -27.68 -18.88 -21.66
C LEU A 167 -28.02 -17.75 -20.69
N THR A 168 -27.50 -17.83 -19.47
CA THR A 168 -27.71 -16.82 -18.42
C THR A 168 -26.43 -16.03 -18.22
N ALA A 169 -26.49 -14.72 -18.44
CA ALA A 169 -25.39 -13.78 -18.22
C ALA A 169 -25.97 -12.39 -17.89
N PRO A 170 -25.28 -11.52 -17.14
CA PRO A 170 -25.77 -10.16 -16.91
C PRO A 170 -26.07 -9.41 -18.22
N SER A 171 -25.20 -9.60 -19.23
CA SER A 171 -25.44 -9.07 -20.56
C SER A 171 -24.60 -9.75 -21.64
N ILE A 172 -24.98 -9.54 -22.90
CA ILE A 172 -24.14 -9.81 -24.08
C ILE A 172 -24.09 -8.58 -24.99
N THR A 173 -22.88 -8.20 -25.42
CA THR A 173 -22.67 -7.10 -26.38
C THR A 173 -22.40 -7.64 -27.77
N ILE A 174 -23.23 -7.26 -28.73
CA ILE A 174 -23.14 -7.62 -30.14
C ILE A 174 -22.36 -6.55 -30.90
N LYS A 175 -21.10 -6.85 -31.21
CA LYS A 175 -20.24 -6.03 -32.07
C LYS A 175 -20.02 -6.62 -33.47
N SER A 176 -20.28 -7.91 -33.62
CA SER A 176 -20.16 -8.59 -34.91
C SER A 176 -21.32 -8.22 -35.85
N PRO A 177 -21.06 -7.72 -37.07
CA PRO A 177 -22.11 -7.39 -38.04
C PRO A 177 -22.79 -8.65 -38.57
N MET A 178 -24.05 -8.54 -38.95
CA MET A 178 -24.85 -9.68 -39.45
C MET A 178 -24.92 -10.87 -38.47
N ALA A 179 -24.77 -10.57 -37.17
CA ALA A 179 -24.85 -11.58 -36.13
C ALA A 179 -26.28 -12.06 -35.91
N SER A 180 -26.42 -13.29 -35.44
CA SER A 180 -27.69 -13.91 -35.08
C SER A 180 -27.58 -14.65 -33.77
N LEU A 181 -28.60 -14.52 -32.93
CA LEU A 181 -28.82 -15.36 -31.76
C LEU A 181 -30.05 -16.22 -32.04
N GLU A 182 -29.84 -17.53 -32.10
CA GLU A 182 -30.83 -18.48 -32.63
C GLU A 182 -31.21 -19.55 -31.60
N LYS A 183 -32.53 -19.71 -31.41
CA LYS A 183 -33.19 -20.71 -30.57
C LYS A 183 -32.78 -20.69 -29.09
N GLY A 184 -33.67 -21.21 -28.24
CA GLY A 184 -33.43 -21.25 -26.80
C GLY A 184 -33.70 -19.91 -26.12
N THR A 185 -33.12 -19.72 -24.93
CA THR A 185 -33.41 -18.59 -24.06
C THR A 185 -32.14 -17.87 -23.66
N PHE A 186 -32.10 -16.54 -23.80
CA PHE A 186 -31.08 -15.71 -23.19
C PHE A 186 -31.66 -14.99 -21.97
N ASN A 187 -31.09 -15.20 -20.80
CA ASN A 187 -31.44 -14.50 -19.56
C ASN A 187 -30.39 -13.42 -19.29
N GLY A 188 -30.73 -12.16 -19.61
CA GLY A 188 -29.79 -11.03 -19.56
C GLY A 188 -30.15 -9.90 -20.53
N ASP A 189 -29.48 -8.75 -20.40
CA ASP A 189 -29.64 -7.63 -21.34
C ASP A 189 -28.76 -7.82 -22.60
N ILE A 190 -29.30 -7.56 -23.79
CA ILE A 190 -28.56 -7.59 -25.06
C ILE A 190 -28.22 -6.15 -25.47
N TYR A 191 -26.93 -5.85 -25.63
CA TYR A 191 -26.45 -4.57 -26.16
C TYR A 191 -26.08 -4.74 -27.63
N VAL A 192 -26.66 -3.96 -28.53
CA VAL A 192 -26.46 -4.10 -29.97
C VAL A 192 -25.73 -2.86 -30.50
N SER A 193 -24.47 -3.04 -30.86
CA SER A 193 -23.65 -2.00 -31.49
C SER A 193 -23.48 -2.21 -32.99
N ALA A 194 -23.62 -3.45 -33.47
CA ALA A 194 -23.45 -3.81 -34.87
C ALA A 194 -24.76 -3.75 -35.66
N ILE A 195 -24.64 -3.49 -36.96
CA ILE A 195 -25.77 -3.51 -37.89
C ILE A 195 -26.21 -4.94 -38.23
N ASN A 196 -27.47 -5.09 -38.61
CA ASN A 196 -28.09 -6.33 -39.11
C ASN A 196 -28.11 -7.48 -38.08
N PHE A 197 -28.12 -7.17 -36.78
CA PHE A 197 -28.29 -8.20 -35.75
C PHE A 197 -29.70 -8.80 -35.79
N LYS A 198 -29.81 -10.12 -35.61
CA LYS A 198 -31.08 -10.86 -35.71
C LYS A 198 -31.36 -11.76 -34.53
N LEU A 199 -32.63 -11.84 -34.13
CA LEU A 199 -33.14 -12.90 -33.25
C LEU A 199 -33.95 -13.90 -34.08
N VAL A 200 -33.68 -15.20 -33.91
CA VAL A 200 -34.36 -16.27 -34.69
C VAL A 200 -34.85 -17.37 -33.75
N GLY A 201 -36.15 -17.46 -33.53
CA GLY A 201 -36.77 -18.31 -32.51
C GLY A 201 -36.19 -18.13 -31.11
N GLN A 202 -35.67 -16.93 -30.80
CA GLN A 202 -34.97 -16.64 -29.54
C GLN A 202 -35.92 -16.06 -28.51
N LYS A 203 -35.88 -16.60 -27.28
CA LYS A 203 -36.50 -15.96 -26.12
C LYS A 203 -35.45 -15.11 -25.39
N VAL A 204 -35.73 -13.83 -25.18
CA VAL A 204 -34.86 -12.91 -24.44
C VAL A 204 -35.57 -12.47 -23.18
N ASN A 205 -35.11 -12.97 -22.05
CA ASN A 205 -35.53 -12.57 -20.71
C ASN A 205 -34.66 -11.38 -20.25
N GLY A 206 -34.91 -10.21 -20.85
CA GLY A 206 -34.15 -8.99 -20.63
C GLY A 206 -34.43 -7.93 -21.70
N ASN A 207 -33.66 -6.84 -21.70
CA ASN A 207 -33.83 -5.75 -22.66
C ASN A 207 -32.96 -5.95 -23.91
N VAL A 208 -33.36 -5.34 -25.03
CA VAL A 208 -32.50 -5.17 -26.20
C VAL A 208 -32.19 -3.68 -26.36
N ILE A 209 -30.92 -3.32 -26.21
CA ILE A 209 -30.43 -1.94 -26.09
C ILE A 209 -29.52 -1.64 -27.27
N PHE A 210 -29.98 -0.82 -28.20
CA PHE A 210 -29.21 -0.39 -29.37
C PHE A 210 -28.29 0.77 -29.00
N THR A 211 -27.00 0.66 -29.24
CA THR A 211 -26.04 1.75 -28.94
C THR A 211 -25.84 2.71 -30.12
N THR A 212 -26.42 2.41 -31.28
CA THR A 212 -26.43 3.28 -32.47
C THR A 212 -27.79 3.21 -33.15
N GLN A 213 -28.20 4.31 -33.78
CA GLN A 213 -29.45 4.35 -34.55
C GLN A 213 -29.42 3.32 -35.70
N ALA A 214 -28.28 3.19 -36.39
CA ALA A 214 -28.11 2.21 -37.47
C ALA A 214 -28.30 0.76 -37.00
N ALA A 215 -27.82 0.40 -35.81
CA ALA A 215 -28.04 -0.93 -35.24
C ALA A 215 -29.52 -1.18 -34.94
N LYS A 216 -30.24 -0.16 -34.47
CA LYS A 216 -31.70 -0.23 -34.24
C LYS A 216 -32.47 -0.38 -35.54
N ASP A 217 -32.15 0.43 -36.54
CA ASP A 217 -32.87 0.47 -37.82
C ASP A 217 -32.72 -0.83 -38.60
N THR A 218 -31.60 -1.52 -38.41
CA THR A 218 -31.27 -2.77 -39.11
C THR A 218 -31.55 -4.03 -38.28
N PHE A 219 -32.00 -3.88 -37.04
CA PHE A 219 -32.35 -5.01 -36.18
C PHE A 219 -33.63 -5.71 -36.66
N THR A 220 -33.61 -7.04 -36.65
CA THR A 220 -34.79 -7.85 -37.02
C THR A 220 -34.99 -9.00 -36.04
N MET A 221 -36.24 -9.44 -35.88
CA MET A 221 -36.58 -10.65 -35.16
C MET A 221 -37.70 -11.38 -35.90
N ASP A 222 -37.66 -12.72 -35.92
CA ASP A 222 -38.73 -13.52 -36.49
C ASP A 222 -39.94 -13.62 -35.54
N ALA A 223 -41.07 -14.10 -36.07
CA ALA A 223 -42.31 -14.25 -35.28
C ALA A 223 -42.20 -15.26 -34.14
N ALA A 224 -41.19 -16.15 -34.17
CA ALA A 224 -40.94 -17.14 -33.12
C ALA A 224 -40.07 -16.57 -31.98
N SER A 225 -39.50 -15.38 -32.15
CA SER A 225 -38.69 -14.71 -31.13
C SER A 225 -39.56 -13.84 -30.22
N SER A 226 -39.12 -13.66 -28.97
CA SER A 226 -39.81 -12.82 -27.99
C SER A 226 -38.82 -12.12 -27.07
N ILE A 227 -39.11 -10.86 -26.71
CA ILE A 227 -38.33 -10.07 -25.75
C ILE A 227 -39.28 -9.71 -24.61
N THR A 228 -38.96 -10.09 -23.37
CA THR A 228 -39.79 -9.75 -22.21
C THR A 228 -39.54 -8.33 -21.70
N GLY A 229 -38.33 -7.80 -21.92
CA GLY A 229 -37.96 -6.41 -21.61
C GLY A 229 -38.28 -5.43 -22.75
N LYS A 230 -37.65 -4.26 -22.71
CA LYS A 230 -37.86 -3.19 -23.70
C LYS A 230 -36.82 -3.24 -24.81
N GLN A 231 -37.22 -2.79 -26.00
CA GLN A 231 -36.32 -2.41 -27.09
C GLN A 231 -36.02 -0.91 -26.99
N ILE A 232 -34.75 -0.53 -26.75
CA ILE A 232 -34.37 0.85 -26.41
C ILE A 232 -33.21 1.29 -27.30
N LEU A 233 -33.30 2.49 -27.89
CA LEU A 233 -32.11 3.17 -28.40
C LEU A 233 -31.44 3.89 -27.23
N ALA A 234 -30.21 3.54 -26.92
CA ALA A 234 -29.40 4.30 -25.98
C ALA A 234 -28.99 5.62 -26.66
N ASP A 235 -29.82 6.65 -26.52
CA ASP A 235 -29.43 8.04 -26.79
C ASP A 235 -28.80 8.61 -25.52
N VAL A 236 -27.46 8.55 -25.46
CA VAL A 236 -26.69 9.21 -24.43
C VAL A 236 -26.24 10.55 -24.98
N ASP A 237 -27.11 11.55 -24.89
CA ASP A 237 -26.84 12.95 -25.21
C ASP A 237 -26.05 13.09 -26.53
N ALA A 238 -26.65 12.69 -27.65
CA ALA A 238 -26.07 12.71 -28.99
C ALA A 238 -25.81 14.13 -29.57
N VAL A 239 -25.46 15.11 -28.74
CA VAL A 239 -24.81 16.35 -29.17
C VAL A 239 -23.61 16.64 -28.27
N ALA A 240 -22.56 15.86 -28.54
CA ALA A 240 -21.20 15.94 -28.02
C ALA A 240 -20.98 15.30 -26.63
N THR A 241 -20.16 14.24 -26.59
CA THR A 241 -19.11 13.96 -25.58
C THR A 241 -19.33 12.97 -24.39
N ALA A 242 -20.44 12.23 -24.23
CA ALA A 242 -20.53 11.21 -23.16
C ALA A 242 -19.78 9.89 -23.49
N SER A 243 -18.98 9.35 -22.57
CA SER A 243 -18.40 8.00 -22.72
C SER A 243 -19.35 6.97 -22.12
N ILE A 244 -19.85 6.09 -22.99
CA ILE A 244 -20.68 4.96 -22.58
C ILE A 244 -19.81 3.98 -21.78
N VAL A 245 -20.20 3.80 -20.52
CA VAL A 245 -19.57 2.83 -19.64
C VAL A 245 -20.37 1.53 -19.68
N ARG A 246 -19.71 0.47 -20.14
CA ARG A 246 -20.32 -0.86 -20.32
C ARG A 246 -20.01 -1.82 -19.20
N ASP A 247 -19.01 -1.54 -18.36
CA ASP A 247 -18.54 -2.39 -17.26
C ASP A 247 -17.80 -1.58 -16.19
N ASN A 248 -17.42 -2.25 -15.10
CA ASN A 248 -16.75 -1.65 -13.95
C ASN A 248 -15.41 -0.98 -14.32
N ALA A 249 -14.58 -1.64 -15.14
CA ALA A 249 -13.27 -1.12 -15.52
C ALA A 249 -13.41 0.13 -16.41
N ALA A 250 -14.35 0.12 -17.34
CA ALA A 250 -14.70 1.27 -18.15
C ALA A 250 -15.24 2.42 -17.28
N PHE A 251 -16.00 2.13 -16.21
CA PHE A 251 -16.50 3.15 -15.30
C PHE A 251 -15.36 3.83 -14.56
N GLU A 252 -14.46 3.04 -13.98
CA GLU A 252 -13.31 3.53 -13.24
C GLU A 252 -12.42 4.43 -14.09
N LYS A 253 -12.14 4.00 -15.33
CA LYS A 253 -11.41 4.83 -16.28
C LYS A 253 -12.16 6.12 -16.58
N ALA A 254 -13.47 6.05 -16.81
CA ALA A 254 -14.29 7.21 -17.16
C ALA A 254 -14.40 8.25 -16.03
N ILE A 255 -14.43 7.83 -14.76
CA ILE A 255 -14.50 8.74 -13.60
C ILE A 255 -13.13 9.32 -13.19
N SER A 256 -12.03 8.78 -13.70
CA SER A 256 -10.66 9.24 -13.43
C SER A 256 -10.31 10.60 -14.07
N VAL A 257 -9.11 11.11 -13.75
CA VAL A 257 -8.54 12.35 -14.32
C VAL A 257 -8.37 12.31 -15.84
N GLU A 258 -8.13 11.13 -16.41
CA GLU A 258 -8.01 10.90 -17.87
C GLU A 258 -9.35 10.51 -18.50
N GLY A 259 -10.42 10.55 -17.72
CA GLY A 259 -11.74 10.05 -18.10
C GLY A 259 -12.52 11.00 -19.01
N SER A 260 -13.84 11.00 -18.86
CA SER A 260 -14.76 11.70 -19.77
C SER A 260 -15.75 12.56 -19.01
N TRP A 261 -16.01 13.79 -19.44
CA TRP A 261 -16.87 14.74 -18.70
C TRP A 261 -18.26 14.18 -18.33
N ILE A 262 -18.81 13.22 -19.09
CA ILE A 262 -19.96 12.40 -18.70
C ILE A 262 -19.63 10.90 -18.75
N PRO A 263 -19.39 10.24 -17.61
CA PRO A 263 -19.49 8.79 -17.49
C PRO A 263 -20.97 8.39 -17.41
N SER A 264 -21.46 7.68 -18.42
CA SER A 264 -22.86 7.23 -18.48
C SER A 264 -22.96 5.72 -18.40
N VAL A 265 -23.68 5.21 -17.40
CA VAL A 265 -23.88 3.76 -17.21
C VAL A 265 -25.15 3.30 -17.90
N LEU A 266 -25.15 2.05 -18.37
CA LEU A 266 -26.32 1.43 -19.01
C LEU A 266 -26.94 0.29 -18.19
N ARG A 267 -26.37 0.02 -17.02
CA ARG A 267 -26.78 -1.02 -16.08
C ARG A 267 -26.36 -0.64 -14.66
N ASP A 268 -26.88 -1.39 -13.70
CA ASP A 268 -26.41 -1.33 -12.34
C ASP A 268 -24.96 -1.83 -12.27
N LEU A 269 -24.15 -1.15 -11.45
CA LEU A 269 -22.75 -1.50 -11.23
C LEU A 269 -22.50 -1.62 -9.73
N THR A 270 -21.72 -2.62 -9.33
CA THR A 270 -21.34 -2.85 -7.93
C THR A 270 -19.82 -2.94 -7.82
N PHE A 271 -19.25 -2.23 -6.85
CA PHE A 271 -17.82 -2.18 -6.58
C PHE A 271 -17.54 -2.53 -5.12
N ASP A 272 -16.53 -3.37 -4.90
CA ASP A 272 -16.07 -3.76 -3.56
C ASP A 272 -15.00 -2.79 -3.01
N LYS A 273 -14.82 -1.65 -3.68
CA LYS A 273 -13.78 -0.65 -3.38
C LYS A 273 -14.33 0.77 -3.50
N GLU A 274 -13.58 1.72 -2.96
CA GLU A 274 -13.92 3.13 -3.10
C GLU A 274 -13.73 3.62 -4.54
N LEU A 275 -14.62 4.53 -4.96
CA LEU A 275 -14.59 5.20 -6.25
C LEU A 275 -14.13 6.65 -6.07
N VAL A 276 -13.38 7.17 -7.04
CA VAL A 276 -12.88 8.55 -7.02
C VAL A 276 -13.27 9.23 -8.33
N LEU A 277 -14.16 10.23 -8.23
CA LEU A 277 -14.51 11.13 -9.33
C LEU A 277 -13.53 12.30 -9.32
N ASP A 278 -12.59 12.27 -10.26
CA ASP A 278 -11.45 13.20 -10.31
C ASP A 278 -11.30 13.85 -11.70
N GLY A 279 -10.54 14.95 -11.73
CA GLY A 279 -10.23 15.76 -12.91
C GLY A 279 -11.17 16.94 -13.15
N VAL A 280 -10.67 17.90 -13.94
CA VAL A 280 -11.39 19.11 -14.36
C VAL A 280 -11.85 18.93 -15.80
N PHE A 281 -13.17 19.02 -16.00
CA PHE A 281 -13.80 18.81 -17.31
C PHE A 281 -14.70 19.98 -17.62
N TYR A 282 -15.01 20.17 -18.91
CA TYR A 282 -15.76 21.32 -19.39
C TYR A 282 -17.03 20.87 -20.11
N ASP A 283 -18.06 21.70 -20.09
CA ASP A 283 -19.34 21.39 -20.75
C ASP A 283 -19.11 21.16 -22.26
N LYS A 284 -19.53 20.00 -22.77
CA LYS A 284 -19.26 19.55 -24.15
C LYS A 284 -17.78 19.53 -24.53
N ASN A 285 -16.89 19.34 -23.55
CA ASN A 285 -15.44 19.48 -23.69
C ASN A 285 -14.99 20.86 -24.21
N ASP A 286 -15.80 21.91 -24.01
CA ASP A 286 -15.51 23.27 -24.43
C ASP A 286 -15.22 24.16 -23.22
N LYS A 287 -13.94 24.54 -23.06
CA LYS A 287 -13.48 25.36 -21.92
C LYS A 287 -14.20 26.70 -21.80
N ALA A 288 -14.70 27.26 -22.91
CA ALA A 288 -15.46 28.51 -22.88
C ALA A 288 -16.85 28.36 -22.25
N LYS A 289 -17.39 27.14 -22.17
CA LYS A 289 -18.70 26.85 -21.56
C LYS A 289 -18.64 26.55 -20.07
N GLY A 290 -17.46 26.67 -19.45
CA GLY A 290 -17.26 26.48 -18.02
C GLY A 290 -17.09 25.02 -17.60
N GLU A 291 -16.63 24.85 -16.37
CA GLU A 291 -16.34 23.54 -15.78
C GLU A 291 -17.62 22.77 -15.47
N LYS A 292 -17.64 21.49 -15.84
CA LYS A 292 -18.78 20.60 -15.64
C LYS A 292 -18.36 19.14 -15.65
N ARG A 293 -18.88 18.38 -14.69
CA ARG A 293 -18.69 16.93 -14.61
C ARG A 293 -20.02 16.27 -14.24
N LYS A 294 -20.36 15.12 -14.83
CA LYS A 294 -21.63 14.44 -14.54
C LYS A 294 -21.48 12.93 -14.57
N ILE A 295 -21.90 12.25 -13.51
CA ILE A 295 -22.19 10.81 -13.53
C ILE A 295 -23.66 10.64 -13.93
N ALA A 296 -23.90 10.08 -15.11
CA ALA A 296 -25.24 9.80 -15.62
C ALA A 296 -25.63 8.36 -15.28
N LEU A 297 -26.58 8.22 -14.35
CA LEU A 297 -27.13 6.93 -13.91
C LEU A 297 -28.48 6.65 -14.58
N TYR A 298 -28.62 6.95 -15.87
CA TYR A 298 -29.88 6.80 -16.58
C TYR A 298 -29.71 6.65 -18.09
N THR A 299 -30.70 6.04 -18.73
CA THR A 299 -30.94 6.16 -20.17
C THR A 299 -32.13 7.05 -20.45
N GLN A 300 -32.20 7.62 -21.64
CA GLN A 300 -33.32 8.42 -22.12
C GLN A 300 -33.67 8.07 -23.57
N ASP A 301 -34.85 8.52 -24.01
CA ASP A 301 -35.24 8.46 -25.42
C ASP A 301 -34.80 9.73 -26.18
N ALA A 302 -35.09 9.78 -27.49
CA ALA A 302 -34.77 10.91 -28.36
C ALA A 302 -35.45 12.24 -27.94
N LYS A 303 -36.48 12.18 -27.10
CA LYS A 303 -37.16 13.36 -26.53
C LYS A 303 -36.59 13.75 -25.15
N LYS A 304 -35.47 13.14 -24.74
CA LYS A 304 -34.81 13.31 -23.43
C LYS A 304 -35.66 12.86 -22.24
N VAL A 305 -36.67 12.02 -22.49
CA VAL A 305 -37.47 11.41 -21.44
C VAL A 305 -36.65 10.27 -20.85
N THR A 306 -36.45 10.28 -19.53
CA THR A 306 -35.75 9.20 -18.82
C THR A 306 -36.49 7.87 -19.03
N THR A 307 -35.82 6.88 -19.60
CA THR A 307 -36.40 5.56 -19.89
C THR A 307 -36.06 4.51 -18.83
N ARG A 308 -34.89 4.64 -18.20
CA ARG A 308 -34.42 3.79 -17.10
C ARG A 308 -33.43 4.56 -16.22
N SER A 309 -33.44 4.24 -14.94
CA SER A 309 -32.51 4.73 -13.93
C SER A 309 -31.72 3.56 -13.36
N PHE A 310 -30.47 3.78 -12.95
CA PHE A 310 -29.55 2.75 -12.52
C PHE A 310 -29.07 2.96 -11.09
N THR A 311 -28.64 1.85 -10.47
CA THR A 311 -27.99 1.83 -9.17
C THR A 311 -26.50 1.61 -9.31
N LEU A 312 -25.71 2.55 -8.79
CA LEU A 312 -24.27 2.42 -8.60
C LEU A 312 -24.01 2.11 -7.13
N THR A 313 -23.49 0.92 -6.83
CA THR A 313 -23.18 0.47 -5.48
C THR A 313 -21.67 0.47 -5.27
N ALA A 314 -21.20 1.18 -4.25
CA ALA A 314 -19.80 1.12 -3.81
C ALA A 314 -19.76 1.49 -2.32
N PRO A 315 -18.81 1.00 -1.51
CA PRO A 315 -18.69 1.42 -0.11
C PRO A 315 -18.58 2.94 0.03
N LYS A 316 -17.93 3.60 -0.94
CA LYS A 316 -17.61 5.02 -0.87
C LYS A 316 -17.39 5.65 -2.26
N LEU A 317 -17.89 6.87 -2.47
CA LEU A 317 -17.58 7.72 -3.62
C LEU A 317 -16.94 9.02 -3.17
N ILE A 318 -15.73 9.31 -3.63
CA ILE A 318 -14.99 10.56 -3.36
C ILE A 318 -15.17 11.50 -4.55
N VAL A 319 -15.72 12.69 -4.32
CA VAL A 319 -15.92 13.74 -5.32
C VAL A 319 -14.84 14.80 -5.18
N LYS A 320 -13.92 14.83 -6.15
CA LYS A 320 -12.84 15.82 -6.30
C LYS A 320 -13.01 16.72 -7.52
N SER A 321 -13.84 16.35 -8.49
CA SER A 321 -14.16 17.20 -9.63
C SER A 321 -15.07 18.37 -9.22
N PRO A 322 -14.70 19.63 -9.54
CA PRO A 322 -15.57 20.78 -9.32
C PRO A 322 -16.79 20.73 -10.25
N ASN A 323 -17.91 21.34 -9.82
CA ASN A 323 -19.14 21.40 -10.62
C ASN A 323 -19.68 20.02 -11.05
N ALA A 324 -19.38 18.99 -10.25
CA ALA A 324 -19.81 17.62 -10.49
C ALA A 324 -21.28 17.42 -10.15
N ASN A 325 -21.95 16.45 -10.78
CA ASN A 325 -23.28 16.01 -10.37
C ASN A 325 -23.52 14.52 -10.58
N ILE A 326 -24.43 13.95 -9.79
CA ILE A 326 -25.04 12.64 -10.05
C ILE A 326 -26.45 12.90 -10.58
N SER A 327 -26.79 12.28 -11.72
CA SER A 327 -28.08 12.49 -12.40
C SER A 327 -28.94 11.21 -12.46
N LYS A 328 -30.22 11.32 -12.08
CA LYS A 328 -31.35 10.43 -12.43
C LYS A 328 -31.23 8.96 -12.01
N GLY A 329 -30.43 8.61 -11.01
CA GLY A 329 -30.32 7.23 -10.49
C GLY A 329 -29.94 7.18 -9.02
N THR A 330 -29.60 5.99 -8.51
CA THR A 330 -29.25 5.77 -7.10
C THR A 330 -27.77 5.48 -6.95
N PHE A 331 -27.09 6.17 -6.04
CA PHE A 331 -25.81 5.74 -5.51
C PHE A 331 -26.03 5.06 -4.15
N LYS A 332 -25.61 3.82 -3.96
CA LYS A 332 -25.63 3.10 -2.68
C LYS A 332 -24.24 3.10 -2.07
N GLY A 333 -24.09 3.77 -0.92
CA GLY A 333 -22.82 4.03 -0.26
C GLY A 333 -22.69 5.46 0.25
N ASP A 334 -21.57 5.74 0.93
CA ASP A 334 -21.29 7.09 1.44
C ASP A 334 -20.60 7.96 0.38
N VAL A 335 -21.06 9.20 0.21
CA VAL A 335 -20.49 10.18 -0.72
C VAL A 335 -19.63 11.18 0.05
N TYR A 336 -18.34 11.27 -0.25
CA TYR A 336 -17.40 12.22 0.33
C TYR A 336 -17.11 13.34 -0.65
N VAL A 337 -17.50 14.56 -0.33
CA VAL A 337 -17.40 15.71 -1.22
C VAL A 337 -16.26 16.61 -0.78
N SER A 338 -15.31 16.87 -1.68
CA SER A 338 -14.16 17.75 -1.43
C SER A 338 -14.06 18.95 -2.36
N ALA A 339 -14.76 18.91 -3.50
CA ALA A 339 -14.80 20.00 -4.47
C ALA A 339 -16.10 20.80 -4.39
N PRO A 340 -16.07 22.10 -4.74
CA PRO A 340 -17.25 22.95 -4.71
C PRO A 340 -18.25 22.62 -5.82
N ASN A 341 -19.49 23.07 -5.61
CA ASN A 341 -20.61 22.99 -6.55
C ASN A 341 -20.99 21.55 -6.92
N PHE A 342 -20.89 20.60 -6.00
CA PHE A 342 -21.42 19.25 -6.21
C PHE A 342 -22.96 19.26 -6.16
N ASN A 343 -23.63 18.60 -7.10
CA ASN A 343 -25.10 18.60 -7.17
C ASN A 343 -25.70 17.19 -7.27
N LEU A 344 -26.88 17.00 -6.69
CA LEU A 344 -27.77 15.87 -7.00
C LEU A 344 -28.94 16.35 -7.87
N ILE A 345 -29.16 15.67 -9.00
CA ILE A 345 -30.18 16.02 -9.98
C ILE A 345 -31.07 14.81 -10.24
N VAL A 346 -32.29 14.80 -9.71
CA VAL A 346 -33.22 13.65 -9.72
C VAL A 346 -32.53 12.37 -9.23
N ALA A 347 -31.60 12.49 -8.27
CA ALA A 347 -30.73 11.40 -7.85
C ALA A 347 -30.93 11.05 -6.37
N LYS A 348 -30.79 9.76 -6.05
CA LYS A 348 -30.84 9.26 -4.68
C LYS A 348 -29.43 8.88 -4.22
N VAL A 349 -29.03 9.32 -3.03
CA VAL A 349 -27.90 8.76 -2.29
C VAL A 349 -28.46 7.90 -1.16
N ASP A 350 -28.24 6.60 -1.25
CA ASP A 350 -28.56 5.63 -0.21
C ASP A 350 -27.36 5.44 0.71
N GLY A 351 -27.16 6.41 1.60
CA GLY A 351 -25.99 6.58 2.44
C GLY A 351 -25.84 8.03 2.91
N ASN A 352 -24.71 8.35 3.52
CA ASN A 352 -24.41 9.70 3.99
C ASN A 352 -23.78 10.56 2.88
N VAL A 353 -24.00 11.87 2.94
CA VAL A 353 -23.21 12.85 2.17
C VAL A 353 -22.34 13.61 3.14
N ILE A 354 -21.03 13.45 3.00
CA ILE A 354 -20.00 13.90 3.92
C ILE A 354 -19.14 14.96 3.23
N PHE A 355 -19.29 16.22 3.64
CA PHE A 355 -18.50 17.33 3.14
C PHE A 355 -17.17 17.40 3.90
N THR A 356 -16.08 17.48 3.17
CA THR A 356 -14.72 17.53 3.73
C THR A 356 -14.14 18.95 3.74
N THR A 357 -14.88 19.92 3.20
CA THR A 357 -14.61 21.37 3.25
C THR A 357 -15.92 22.11 3.47
N GLN A 358 -15.87 23.26 4.14
CA GLN A 358 -17.04 24.11 4.34
C GLN A 358 -17.57 24.63 2.99
N GLU A 359 -16.67 25.01 2.07
CA GLU A 359 -17.04 25.46 0.72
C GLU A 359 -17.84 24.41 -0.04
N ALA A 360 -17.44 23.13 0.01
CA ALA A 360 -18.19 22.05 -0.63
C ALA A 360 -19.60 21.88 -0.04
N LYS A 361 -19.76 22.12 1.27
CA LYS A 361 -21.07 22.11 1.93
C LYS A 361 -21.92 23.29 1.51
N ASP A 362 -21.35 24.50 1.54
CA ASP A 362 -22.08 25.74 1.24
C ASP A 362 -22.55 25.80 -0.22
N THR A 363 -21.78 25.19 -1.11
CA THR A 363 -22.06 25.16 -2.55
C THR A 363 -22.82 23.91 -3.00
N PHE A 364 -23.05 22.94 -2.11
CA PHE A 364 -23.82 21.74 -2.43
C PHE A 364 -25.29 22.08 -2.67
N LYS A 365 -25.87 21.51 -3.74
CA LYS A 365 -27.30 21.65 -4.03
C LYS A 365 -27.91 20.30 -4.42
N MET A 366 -29.19 20.15 -4.15
CA MET A 366 -29.98 19.05 -4.67
C MET A 366 -31.34 19.57 -5.12
N ASP A 367 -31.86 19.04 -6.22
CA ASP A 367 -33.22 19.38 -6.65
C ASP A 367 -34.29 18.70 -5.78
N ALA A 368 -35.55 19.13 -5.90
CA ALA A 368 -36.65 18.61 -5.10
C ALA A 368 -36.95 17.12 -5.36
N ALA A 369 -36.49 16.57 -6.48
CA ALA A 369 -36.64 15.16 -6.84
C ALA A 369 -35.48 14.29 -6.35
N SER A 370 -34.43 14.90 -5.78
CA SER A 370 -33.29 14.21 -5.22
C SER A 370 -33.49 13.90 -3.74
N SER A 371 -32.84 12.85 -3.25
CA SER A 371 -32.96 12.43 -1.85
C SER A 371 -31.66 11.83 -1.30
N ILE A 372 -31.48 11.94 0.01
CA ILE A 372 -30.38 11.33 0.76
C ILE A 372 -31.02 10.57 1.91
N THR A 373 -30.74 9.27 2.04
CA THR A 373 -31.31 8.45 3.14
C THR A 373 -30.54 8.61 4.44
N GLY A 374 -29.22 8.85 4.36
CA GLY A 374 -28.38 9.15 5.50
C GLY A 374 -28.32 10.63 5.85
N LYS A 375 -27.27 11.03 6.58
CA LYS A 375 -27.10 12.41 7.02
C LYS A 375 -26.26 13.21 6.03
N GLN A 376 -26.56 14.51 5.96
CA GLN A 376 -25.63 15.50 5.42
C GLN A 376 -24.71 15.96 6.54
N ILE A 377 -23.45 15.60 6.47
CA ILE A 377 -22.47 15.81 7.53
C ILE A 377 -21.37 16.70 6.96
N LEU A 378 -21.09 17.83 7.61
CA LEU A 378 -19.74 18.37 7.49
C LEU A 378 -18.88 17.48 8.37
N ALA A 379 -17.95 16.73 7.79
CA ALA A 379 -16.95 16.05 8.60
C ALA A 379 -16.36 17.11 9.54
N ASP A 380 -16.29 16.85 10.85
CA ASP A 380 -15.97 17.84 11.88
C ASP A 380 -14.61 18.50 11.56
N VAL A 381 -14.66 19.59 10.81
CA VAL A 381 -13.56 20.50 10.54
C VAL A 381 -13.81 21.64 11.50
N ASP A 382 -13.40 21.45 12.75
CA ASP A 382 -13.39 22.53 13.72
C ASP A 382 -12.44 23.61 13.20
N ALA A 383 -13.05 24.67 12.71
CA ALA A 383 -12.43 25.87 12.23
C ALA A 383 -11.85 26.65 13.41
N VAL A 384 -10.60 26.37 13.76
CA VAL A 384 -9.79 27.31 14.56
C VAL A 384 -8.38 27.38 13.97
N ALA A 385 -8.28 28.21 12.92
CA ALA A 385 -7.07 28.60 12.19
C ALA A 385 -6.37 27.50 11.37
N THR A 386 -6.71 27.47 10.07
CA THR A 386 -5.86 27.13 8.91
C THR A 386 -4.95 25.90 8.97
N ALA A 387 -5.41 24.76 9.52
CA ALA A 387 -4.72 23.48 9.30
C ALA A 387 -5.02 22.86 7.94
N SER A 388 -3.98 22.47 7.19
CA SER A 388 -4.17 21.64 5.99
C SER A 388 -4.38 20.20 6.44
N ILE A 389 -5.60 19.73 6.24
CA ILE A 389 -5.99 18.37 6.56
C ILE A 389 -5.30 17.43 5.57
N VAL A 390 -4.50 16.54 6.11
CA VAL A 390 -3.77 15.52 5.38
C VAL A 390 -4.57 14.22 5.41
N ARG A 391 -4.85 13.66 4.22
CA ARG A 391 -5.73 12.51 4.05
C ARG A 391 -5.00 11.19 3.75
N ASP A 392 -3.72 11.25 3.41
CA ASP A 392 -2.86 10.12 3.08
C ASP A 392 -1.37 10.48 3.30
N ASN A 393 -0.48 9.50 3.14
CA ASN A 393 0.95 9.65 3.35
C ASN A 393 1.58 10.74 2.45
N ALA A 394 1.22 10.78 1.16
CA ALA A 394 1.80 11.72 0.21
C ALA A 394 1.39 13.17 0.52
N ALA A 395 0.12 13.37 0.90
CA ALA A 395 -0.35 14.65 1.38
C ALA A 395 0.34 15.08 2.68
N PHE A 396 0.72 14.13 3.55
CA PHE A 396 1.43 14.44 4.79
C PHE A 396 2.82 14.95 4.50
N GLU A 397 3.55 14.23 3.65
CA GLU A 397 4.90 14.59 3.22
C GLU A 397 4.94 15.97 2.59
N LYS A 398 3.98 16.27 1.71
CA LYS A 398 3.84 17.60 1.13
C LYS A 398 3.52 18.67 2.17
N ALA A 399 2.66 18.35 3.14
CA ALA A 399 2.27 19.31 4.17
C ALA A 399 3.40 19.65 5.13
N ILE A 400 4.28 18.69 5.47
CA ILE A 400 5.42 18.89 6.36
C ILE A 400 6.64 19.53 5.69
N SER A 401 6.69 19.58 4.35
CA SER A 401 7.80 20.19 3.60
C SER A 401 7.90 21.71 3.78
N ALA A 402 8.99 22.29 3.26
CA ALA A 402 9.26 23.72 3.32
C ALA A 402 8.18 24.59 2.64
N GLU A 403 7.56 24.07 1.58
CA GLU A 403 6.46 24.68 0.83
C GLU A 403 5.07 24.24 1.31
N GLY A 404 5.04 23.49 2.42
CA GLY A 404 3.83 22.88 2.98
C GLY A 404 2.94 23.86 3.74
N SER A 405 2.30 23.37 4.80
CA SER A 405 1.24 24.11 5.51
C SER A 405 1.55 24.29 6.99
N TRP A 406 1.39 25.49 7.54
CA TRP A 406 1.80 25.78 8.93
C TRP A 406 1.19 24.85 10.00
N ILE A 407 0.04 24.21 9.73
CA ILE A 407 -0.44 23.06 10.51
C ILE A 407 -0.77 21.86 9.61
N PRO A 408 0.07 20.83 9.51
CA PRO A 408 -0.31 19.53 8.98
C PRO A 408 -1.17 18.78 10.01
N SER A 409 -2.42 18.48 9.68
CA SER A 409 -3.35 17.78 10.57
C SER A 409 -3.77 16.44 10.00
N THR A 410 -3.61 15.36 10.76
CA THR A 410 -4.01 14.00 10.35
C THR A 410 -5.40 13.65 10.86
N LEU A 411 -6.14 12.83 10.10
CA LEU A 411 -7.47 12.32 10.51
C LEU A 411 -7.48 10.80 10.78
N ARG A 412 -6.31 10.18 10.75
CA ARG A 412 -6.10 8.74 10.91
C ARG A 412 -4.66 8.48 11.29
N ASP A 413 -4.40 7.25 11.71
CA ASP A 413 -3.03 6.79 11.89
C ASP A 413 -2.32 6.70 10.54
N LEU A 414 -1.07 7.12 10.48
CA LEU A 414 -0.23 7.08 9.28
C LEU A 414 1.06 6.32 9.59
N THR A 415 1.55 5.53 8.65
CA THR A 415 2.78 4.75 8.80
C THR A 415 3.69 4.96 7.59
N PHE A 416 4.95 5.30 7.84
CA PHE A 416 5.99 5.54 6.85
C PHE A 416 7.16 4.59 7.08
N ASP A 417 7.73 4.10 5.99
CA ASP A 417 8.93 3.27 5.94
C ASP A 417 10.21 4.11 5.79
N LYS A 418 10.08 5.43 5.76
CA LYS A 418 11.17 6.39 5.53
C LYS A 418 11.15 7.54 6.54
N GLU A 419 12.25 8.29 6.56
CA GLU A 419 12.38 9.52 7.35
C GLU A 419 11.36 10.59 6.91
N LEU A 420 10.78 11.27 7.89
CA LEU A 420 9.96 12.46 7.71
C LEU A 420 10.78 13.70 8.06
N VAL A 421 10.64 14.76 7.28
CA VAL A 421 11.34 16.04 7.50
C VAL A 421 10.33 17.17 7.62
N LEU A 422 10.22 17.74 8.82
CA LEU A 422 9.42 18.93 9.09
C LEU A 422 10.28 20.18 8.83
N ASP A 423 10.05 20.83 7.70
CA ASP A 423 10.87 21.94 7.21
C ASP A 423 10.04 23.19 6.89
N GLY A 424 10.75 24.32 6.74
CA GLY A 424 10.22 25.63 6.37
C GLY A 424 9.89 26.56 7.55
N VAL A 425 9.72 27.83 7.22
CA VAL A 425 9.45 28.92 8.16
C VAL A 425 7.99 29.36 7.99
N PHE A 426 7.20 29.18 9.05
CA PHE A 426 5.77 29.44 9.03
C PHE A 426 5.35 30.38 10.16
N TYR A 427 4.25 31.09 9.95
CA TYR A 427 3.75 32.10 10.87
C TYR A 427 2.35 31.73 11.35
N ASP A 428 1.98 32.16 12.57
CA ASP A 428 0.65 31.86 13.12
C ASP A 428 -0.46 32.38 12.20
N LYS A 429 -1.36 31.48 11.80
CA LYS A 429 -2.42 31.74 10.81
C LYS A 429 -1.89 32.27 9.46
N ASN A 430 -0.66 31.95 9.09
CA ASN A 430 0.07 32.51 7.93
C ASN A 430 0.22 34.03 7.97
N ASP A 431 0.17 34.64 9.16
CA ASP A 431 0.30 36.09 9.35
C ASP A 431 1.66 36.42 9.98
N LYS A 432 2.54 37.07 9.20
CA LYS A 432 3.89 37.44 9.64
C LYS A 432 3.91 38.31 10.90
N ALA A 433 2.86 39.10 11.14
CA ALA A 433 2.75 39.94 12.34
C ALA A 433 2.49 39.13 13.63
N LYS A 434 2.04 37.86 13.51
CA LYS A 434 1.72 37.00 14.66
C LYS A 434 2.87 36.08 15.10
N GLY A 435 4.06 36.24 14.53
CA GLY A 435 5.25 35.48 14.91
C GLY A 435 5.30 34.06 14.34
N LEU A 436 6.44 33.39 14.54
CA LEU A 436 6.72 32.08 13.98
C LEU A 436 5.94 30.97 14.68
N LYS A 437 5.34 30.07 13.91
CA LYS A 437 4.58 28.92 14.43
C LYS A 437 4.45 27.81 13.40
N ARG A 438 4.72 26.58 13.85
CA ARG A 438 4.51 25.36 13.06
C ARG A 438 3.91 24.27 13.97
N LYS A 439 2.97 23.45 13.48
CA LYS A 439 2.34 22.41 14.32
C LYS A 439 2.01 21.15 13.52
N ILE A 440 2.43 19.99 13.99
CA ILE A 440 1.84 18.70 13.58
C ILE A 440 0.69 18.38 14.53
N ALA A 441 -0.54 18.34 14.00
CA ALA A 441 -1.74 18.01 14.76
C ALA A 441 -2.11 16.53 14.53
N LEU A 442 -2.03 15.73 15.60
CA LEU A 442 -2.37 14.31 15.59
C LEU A 442 -3.68 14.05 16.33
N TYR A 443 -4.69 14.89 16.09
CA TYR A 443 -5.96 14.79 16.80
C TYR A 443 -7.12 15.44 16.03
N THR A 444 -8.34 15.00 16.32
CA THR A 444 -9.58 15.74 16.03
C THR A 444 -10.16 16.32 17.31
N GLN A 445 -10.96 17.37 17.17
CA GLN A 445 -11.67 18.01 18.28
C GLN A 445 -13.10 18.38 17.85
N ASP A 446 -13.99 18.56 18.82
CA ASP A 446 -15.34 19.06 18.61
C ASP A 446 -15.38 20.60 18.55
N ALA A 447 -16.56 21.18 18.29
CA ALA A 447 -16.77 22.63 18.24
C ALA A 447 -16.43 23.39 19.54
N LYS A 448 -16.22 22.69 20.67
CA LYS A 448 -15.78 23.27 21.96
C LYS A 448 -14.27 23.09 22.18
N LYS A 449 -13.52 22.65 21.16
CA LYS A 449 -12.08 22.32 21.19
C LYS A 449 -11.74 21.16 22.13
N VAL A 450 -12.73 20.34 22.48
CA VAL A 450 -12.50 19.12 23.25
C VAL A 450 -11.95 18.07 22.28
N THR A 451 -10.81 17.48 22.62
CA THR A 451 -10.19 16.45 21.81
C THR A 451 -11.13 15.24 21.70
N THR A 452 -11.57 14.90 20.49
CA THR A 452 -12.48 13.78 20.23
C THR A 452 -11.73 12.49 19.90
N ARG A 453 -10.56 12.60 19.27
CA ARG A 453 -9.70 11.47 18.93
C ARG A 453 -8.25 11.91 18.80
N SER A 454 -7.33 11.03 19.16
CA SER A 454 -5.89 11.16 18.95
C SER A 454 -5.40 10.11 17.95
N PHE A 455 -4.34 10.41 17.21
CA PHE A 455 -3.79 9.55 16.17
C PHE A 455 -2.33 9.20 16.41
N THR A 456 -1.90 8.11 15.78
CA THR A 456 -0.52 7.62 15.79
C THR A 456 0.13 7.87 14.43
N LEU A 457 1.23 8.62 14.43
CA LEU A 457 2.12 8.80 13.29
C LEU A 457 3.35 7.90 13.50
N THR A 458 3.55 6.91 12.64
CA THR A 458 4.67 5.97 12.73
C THR A 458 5.65 6.24 11.61
N ALA A 459 6.92 6.48 11.93
CA ALA A 459 8.01 6.58 10.96
C ALA A 459 9.33 6.21 11.66
N PRO A 460 10.34 5.67 10.97
CA PRO A 460 11.63 5.37 11.60
C PRO A 460 12.29 6.61 12.23
N LYS A 461 12.10 7.79 11.61
CA LYS A 461 12.75 9.05 12.01
C LYS A 461 11.89 10.26 11.64
N LEU A 462 11.82 11.27 12.51
CA LEU A 462 11.27 12.60 12.22
C LEU A 462 12.33 13.67 12.49
N THR A 463 12.78 14.38 11.46
CA THR A 463 13.71 15.51 11.58
C THR A 463 12.96 16.84 11.59
N VAL A 464 13.18 17.64 12.63
CA VAL A 464 12.53 18.94 12.89
C VAL A 464 13.51 20.07 12.61
N LYS A 465 13.33 20.72 11.45
CA LYS A 465 14.07 21.90 10.99
C LYS A 465 13.26 23.19 11.08
N SER A 466 11.94 23.11 11.24
CA SER A 466 11.10 24.29 11.42
C SER A 466 11.25 24.88 12.85
N PRO A 467 11.60 26.17 12.99
CA PRO A 467 11.61 26.83 14.30
C PRO A 467 10.20 26.98 14.87
N ASN A 468 10.06 26.98 16.20
CA ASN A 468 8.77 27.10 16.89
C ASN A 468 7.75 26.01 16.50
N ALA A 469 8.24 24.83 16.11
CA ALA A 469 7.41 23.68 15.79
C ALA A 469 6.84 23.00 17.05
N ASN A 470 5.72 22.30 16.92
CA ASN A 470 5.22 21.42 17.97
C ASN A 470 4.48 20.19 17.44
N ILE A 471 4.45 19.12 18.22
CA ILE A 471 3.55 17.98 18.03
C ILE A 471 2.43 18.08 19.08
N SER A 472 1.17 17.96 18.66
CA SER A 472 0.00 18.13 19.52
C SER A 472 -0.88 16.87 19.63
N LYS A 473 -1.21 16.48 20.87
CA LYS A 473 -2.33 15.59 21.28
C LYS A 473 -2.38 14.15 20.70
N GLY A 474 -1.30 13.62 20.14
CA GLY A 474 -1.25 12.23 19.64
C GLY A 474 0.11 11.58 19.87
N THR A 475 0.34 10.43 19.23
CA THR A 475 1.58 9.65 19.39
C THR A 475 2.42 9.70 18.13
N PHE A 476 3.70 10.05 18.25
CA PHE A 476 4.70 9.75 17.22
C PHE A 476 5.45 8.48 17.62
N LYS A 477 5.51 7.46 16.76
CA LYS A 477 6.31 6.24 16.95
C LYS A 477 7.54 6.30 16.06
N GLY A 478 8.71 6.38 16.69
CA GLY A 478 10.00 6.63 16.03
C GLY A 478 10.88 7.63 16.78
N ASP A 479 12.09 7.83 16.30
CA ASP A 479 13.03 8.80 16.88
C ASP A 479 12.82 10.21 16.29
N VAL A 480 12.83 11.23 17.14
CA VAL A 480 12.66 12.64 16.75
C VAL A 480 14.00 13.36 16.84
N TYR A 481 14.51 13.89 15.72
CA TYR A 481 15.74 14.66 15.65
C TYR A 481 15.40 16.14 15.53
N VAL A 482 15.90 16.98 16.42
CA VAL A 482 15.53 18.39 16.52
C VAL A 482 16.76 19.25 16.29
N SER A 483 16.77 19.99 15.18
CA SER A 483 17.85 20.93 14.84
C SER A 483 17.46 22.39 15.05
N ALA A 484 16.17 22.70 15.05
CA ALA A 484 15.65 24.06 15.16
C ALA A 484 15.19 24.44 16.58
N PRO A 485 15.30 25.72 16.97
CA PRO A 485 14.94 26.17 18.31
C PRO A 485 13.42 26.20 18.54
N ASN A 486 13.05 26.18 19.82
CA ASN A 486 11.69 26.28 20.34
C ASN A 486 10.75 25.16 19.89
N PHE A 487 11.25 23.93 19.74
CA PHE A 487 10.40 22.75 19.51
C PHE A 487 9.64 22.36 20.78
N ASN A 488 8.35 22.04 20.67
CA ASN A 488 7.51 21.70 21.82
C ASN A 488 6.70 20.41 21.65
N LEU A 489 6.49 19.68 22.75
CA LEU A 489 5.45 18.65 22.85
C LEU A 489 4.26 19.17 23.67
N ILE A 490 3.05 19.05 23.13
CA ILE A 490 1.82 19.54 23.75
C ILE A 490 0.79 18.41 23.81
N ALA A 491 0.56 17.86 25.00
CA ALA A 491 -0.21 16.64 25.23
C ALA A 491 0.16 15.49 24.27
N ALA A 492 1.42 15.40 23.85
CA ALA A 492 1.89 14.47 22.81
C ALA A 492 2.82 13.41 23.41
N LYS A 493 2.75 12.20 22.86
CA LYS A 493 3.65 11.10 23.20
C LYS A 493 4.66 10.88 22.08
N VAL A 494 5.94 10.84 22.41
CA VAL A 494 6.97 10.28 21.53
C VAL A 494 7.31 8.88 22.03
N ASP A 495 7.02 7.89 21.20
CA ASP A 495 7.38 6.50 21.40
C ASP A 495 8.72 6.20 20.71
N GLY A 496 9.80 6.68 21.34
CA GLY A 496 11.15 6.72 20.80
C GLY A 496 12.00 7.78 21.51
N ASN A 497 13.18 8.08 20.96
CA ASN A 497 14.09 9.08 21.50
C ASN A 497 13.78 10.49 20.97
N VAL A 498 14.15 11.52 21.73
CA VAL A 498 14.22 12.90 21.24
C VAL A 498 15.68 13.36 21.27
N ILE A 499 16.25 13.60 20.09
CA ILE A 499 17.68 13.84 19.87
C ILE A 499 17.86 15.28 19.38
N PHE A 500 18.55 16.12 20.13
CA PHE A 500 18.84 17.51 19.77
C PHE A 500 20.19 17.58 19.07
N THR A 501 20.25 18.14 17.86
CA THR A 501 21.50 18.26 17.08
C THR A 501 22.17 19.63 17.23
N THR A 502 21.53 20.57 17.95
CA THR A 502 22.07 21.89 18.27
C THR A 502 21.80 22.22 19.74
N ARG A 503 22.74 22.93 20.37
CA ARG A 503 22.62 23.34 21.79
C ARG A 503 21.36 24.17 22.01
N GLU A 504 21.12 25.09 21.09
CA GLU A 504 19.97 25.98 21.11
C GLU A 504 18.64 25.22 21.06
N ALA A 505 18.52 24.18 20.22
CA ALA A 505 17.32 23.36 20.17
C ALA A 505 17.05 22.62 21.48
N MET A 506 18.11 22.15 22.16
CA MET A 506 17.98 21.51 23.47
C MET A 506 17.55 22.50 24.55
N ASP A 507 18.24 23.64 24.65
CA ASP A 507 17.99 24.63 25.70
C ASP A 507 16.59 25.27 25.57
N THR A 508 16.04 25.33 24.36
CA THR A 508 14.72 25.91 24.08
C THR A 508 13.58 24.89 24.00
N PHE A 509 13.87 23.59 24.09
CA PHE A 509 12.85 22.55 24.04
C PHE A 509 11.94 22.57 25.27
N LYS A 510 10.62 22.46 25.07
CA LYS A 510 9.65 22.35 26.17
C LYS A 510 8.66 21.22 25.93
N MET A 511 8.13 20.68 27.01
CA MET A 511 7.00 19.75 26.99
C MET A 511 6.07 20.07 28.14
N ASP A 512 4.76 19.96 27.91
CA ASP A 512 3.78 20.10 28.98
C ASP A 512 3.67 18.81 29.83
N ALA A 513 2.97 18.90 30.96
CA ALA A 513 2.79 17.77 31.88
C ALA A 513 1.97 16.61 31.27
N ALA A 514 1.21 16.87 30.21
CA ALA A 514 0.42 15.86 29.49
C ALA A 514 1.25 15.13 28.41
N SER A 515 2.46 15.61 28.12
CA SER A 515 3.35 15.01 27.13
C SER A 515 4.27 13.97 27.76
N SER A 516 4.70 12.99 26.97
CA SER A 516 5.62 11.94 27.42
C SER A 516 6.59 11.52 26.32
N ILE A 517 7.76 11.03 26.73
CA ILE A 517 8.77 10.43 25.86
C ILE A 517 9.11 9.08 26.49
N THR A 518 9.01 7.98 25.73
CA THR A 518 9.35 6.64 26.25
C THR A 518 10.84 6.34 26.16
N GLY A 519 11.55 6.92 25.19
CA GLY A 519 13.00 6.84 25.07
C GLY A 519 13.73 7.98 25.79
N ASN A 520 14.99 8.21 25.41
CA ASN A 520 15.86 9.19 26.04
C ASN A 520 15.76 10.58 25.37
N LYS A 521 16.01 11.62 26.16
CA LYS A 521 16.37 12.96 25.65
C LYS A 521 17.88 12.99 25.48
N ILE A 522 18.36 13.12 24.24
CA ILE A 522 19.78 13.04 23.91
C ILE A 522 20.21 14.36 23.28
N TYR A 523 21.31 14.94 23.74
CA TYR A 523 21.97 16.04 23.03
C TYR A 523 23.12 15.46 22.21
N ALA A 524 22.93 15.43 20.88
CA ALA A 524 23.97 15.11 19.92
C ALA A 524 24.83 16.35 19.71
N VAL A 525 25.91 16.44 20.46
CA VAL A 525 26.91 17.50 20.26
C VAL A 525 27.59 17.23 18.92
N VAL A 526 27.36 18.09 17.93
CA VAL A 526 28.33 18.28 16.84
C VAL A 526 29.45 19.10 17.47
N ASP A 527 30.37 18.43 18.14
CA ASP A 527 31.60 19.06 18.58
C ASP A 527 32.35 19.52 17.33
N THR A 528 32.49 20.84 17.21
CA THR A 528 33.24 21.52 16.14
C THR A 528 34.74 21.35 16.32
N VAL A 529 35.21 20.10 16.41
CA VAL A 529 36.63 19.78 16.49
C VAL A 529 36.97 18.75 15.40
N ALA A 530 37.27 19.29 14.21
CA ALA A 530 37.98 18.64 13.11
C ALA A 530 37.57 17.18 12.78
N THR A 531 36.53 17.10 11.94
CA THR A 531 36.22 16.04 10.96
C THR A 531 35.91 14.62 11.47
N ALA A 532 35.06 14.47 12.49
CA ALA A 532 34.35 13.20 12.70
C ALA A 532 33.10 13.09 11.81
N SER A 533 32.95 11.97 11.11
CA SER A 533 31.72 11.64 10.40
C SER A 533 30.78 10.92 11.36
N ILE A 534 29.73 11.63 11.73
CA ILE A 534 28.67 11.11 12.60
C ILE A 534 27.94 9.99 11.85
N VAL A 535 27.83 8.83 12.51
CA VAL A 535 27.15 7.64 12.00
C VAL A 535 25.99 7.28 12.92
N ASP A 536 24.76 7.54 12.44
CA ASP A 536 23.52 7.34 13.19
C ASP A 536 22.72 6.10 12.72
N THR A 537 23.16 5.42 11.66
CA THR A 537 22.54 4.18 11.15
C THR A 537 23.60 3.10 10.88
N ASN A 538 23.17 1.83 10.86
CA ASN A 538 24.06 0.71 10.56
C ASN A 538 24.67 0.83 9.16
N ALA A 539 23.89 1.25 8.15
CA ALA A 539 24.39 1.46 6.79
C ALA A 539 25.40 2.62 6.71
N ALA A 540 25.19 3.69 7.46
CA ALA A 540 26.16 4.80 7.53
C ALA A 540 27.47 4.35 8.22
N PHE A 541 27.37 3.55 9.27
CA PHE A 541 28.54 2.97 9.93
C PHE A 541 29.34 2.09 8.98
N GLU A 542 28.68 1.17 8.26
CA GLU A 542 29.31 0.30 7.25
C GLU A 542 30.04 1.09 6.17
N LYS A 543 29.42 2.16 5.66
CA LYS A 543 30.06 3.05 4.69
C LYS A 543 31.26 3.79 5.29
N ALA A 544 31.16 4.24 6.54
CA ALA A 544 32.22 5.02 7.18
C ALA A 544 33.47 4.17 7.52
N ILE A 545 33.31 2.87 7.75
CA ILE A 545 34.42 1.96 8.04
C ILE A 545 35.11 1.40 6.77
N SER A 546 34.57 1.64 5.57
CA SER A 546 35.16 1.18 4.31
C SER A 546 36.45 1.93 3.95
N ALA A 547 37.15 1.47 2.89
CA ALA A 547 38.38 2.08 2.37
C ALA A 547 38.21 3.53 1.94
N GLU A 548 37.03 3.87 1.42
CA GLU A 548 36.63 5.22 0.99
C GLU A 548 35.79 5.95 2.06
N GLY A 549 35.77 5.41 3.27
CA GLY A 549 34.97 5.90 4.39
C GLY A 549 35.57 7.13 5.05
N SER A 550 35.46 7.17 6.38
CA SER A 550 35.84 8.35 7.17
C SER A 550 37.00 8.06 8.12
N TRP A 551 37.77 9.11 8.38
CA TRP A 551 38.87 9.12 9.35
C TRP A 551 38.37 8.82 10.79
N ILE A 552 37.21 9.38 11.19
CA ILE A 552 36.55 9.07 12.46
C ILE A 552 35.05 8.74 12.25
N PRO A 553 34.65 7.45 12.25
CA PRO A 553 33.26 7.08 12.44
C PRO A 553 32.85 7.25 13.92
N SER A 554 31.91 8.17 14.18
CA SER A 554 31.42 8.45 15.54
C SER A 554 29.96 8.03 15.71
N THR A 555 29.70 7.00 16.53
CA THR A 555 28.35 6.49 16.75
C THR A 555 27.58 7.35 17.74
N LEU A 556 26.28 7.52 17.54
CA LEU A 556 25.39 8.23 18.47
C LEU A 556 24.45 7.31 19.27
N ARG A 557 24.56 5.99 19.05
CA ARG A 557 23.68 4.97 19.63
C ARG A 557 24.36 3.61 19.56
N ASP A 558 23.77 2.65 20.26
CA ASP A 558 24.14 1.25 20.15
C ASP A 558 23.86 0.72 18.73
N MET A 559 24.75 -0.12 18.22
CA MET A 559 24.68 -0.73 16.90
C MET A 559 24.84 -2.24 16.99
N TYR A 560 23.94 -2.96 16.33
CA TYR A 560 23.92 -4.41 16.31
C TYR A 560 23.97 -4.91 14.88
N PHE A 561 24.95 -5.74 14.57
CA PHE A 561 25.15 -6.35 13.26
C PHE A 561 25.05 -7.87 13.38
N THR A 562 24.44 -8.48 12.37
CA THR A 562 24.37 -9.94 12.22
C THR A 562 25.41 -10.47 11.23
N LYS A 563 26.14 -9.58 10.58
CA LYS A 563 27.19 -9.89 9.61
C LYS A 563 28.54 -9.40 10.11
N ASP A 564 29.59 -10.02 9.60
CA ASP A 564 30.96 -9.58 9.83
C ASP A 564 31.22 -8.22 9.17
N LEU A 565 32.07 -7.42 9.79
CA LEU A 565 32.43 -6.09 9.30
C LEU A 565 33.95 -5.95 9.16
N THR A 566 34.41 -5.00 8.35
CA THR A 566 35.83 -4.72 8.13
C THR A 566 36.10 -3.22 8.20
N LEU A 567 37.05 -2.81 9.04
CA LEU A 567 37.61 -1.47 9.08
C LEU A 567 38.83 -1.42 8.15
N ASP A 568 38.67 -0.81 6.97
CA ASP A 568 39.66 -0.85 5.89
C ASP A 568 40.03 0.53 5.34
N GLY A 569 41.26 0.73 4.87
CA GLY A 569 41.75 1.99 4.30
C GLY A 569 42.79 2.72 5.16
N ILE A 570 43.50 3.66 4.53
CA ILE A 570 44.57 4.46 5.14
C ILE A 570 44.06 5.88 5.35
N PHE A 571 44.02 6.31 6.61
CA PHE A 571 43.50 7.62 7.02
C PHE A 571 44.55 8.39 7.81
N TYR A 572 44.39 9.71 7.87
CA TYR A 572 45.33 10.61 8.52
C TYR A 572 44.59 11.52 9.49
N SER A 573 45.27 11.92 10.56
CA SER A 573 44.68 12.80 11.57
C SER A 573 44.27 14.14 10.96
N LYS A 574 42.97 14.46 11.01
CA LYS A 574 42.38 15.66 10.37
C LYS A 574 42.67 15.75 8.87
N ASP A 575 42.81 14.59 8.20
CA ASP A 575 43.17 14.45 6.79
C ASP A 575 44.54 15.06 6.43
N ASP A 576 45.40 15.30 7.43
CA ASP A 576 46.74 15.85 7.25
C ASP A 576 47.78 14.74 7.24
N LYS A 577 48.29 14.42 6.04
CA LYS A 577 49.30 13.37 5.83
C LYS A 577 50.58 13.58 6.64
N THR A 578 50.90 14.81 7.04
CA THR A 578 52.09 15.10 7.85
C THR A 578 51.94 14.64 9.30
N LYS A 579 50.72 14.37 9.76
CA LYS A 579 50.41 13.95 11.14
C LYS A 579 50.42 12.44 11.34
N GLY A 580 50.84 11.68 10.33
CA GLY A 580 50.91 10.23 10.36
C GLY A 580 49.56 9.54 10.17
N GLU A 581 49.63 8.25 9.82
CA GLU A 581 48.45 7.40 9.64
C GLU A 581 47.75 7.17 10.98
N LYS A 582 46.44 7.33 10.98
CA LYS A 582 45.61 7.06 12.15
C LYS A 582 44.19 6.77 11.69
N ARG A 583 43.45 5.96 12.45
CA ARG A 583 41.99 5.86 12.31
C ARG A 583 41.30 5.72 13.67
N LYS A 584 40.07 6.20 13.82
CA LYS A 584 39.35 6.13 15.11
C LYS A 584 37.89 5.75 14.94
N ILE A 585 37.43 4.75 15.67
CA ILE A 585 36.00 4.53 15.91
C ILE A 585 35.67 5.11 17.29
N ALA A 586 34.74 6.07 17.33
CA ALA A 586 34.28 6.69 18.57
C ALA A 586 32.91 6.12 18.95
N LEU A 587 32.87 5.33 20.03
CA LEU A 587 31.62 4.77 20.58
C LEU A 587 31.08 5.62 21.73
N TYR A 588 31.18 6.94 21.61
CA TYR A 588 30.77 7.86 22.66
C TYR A 588 30.39 9.23 22.12
N THR A 589 29.58 9.96 22.89
CA THR A 589 29.38 11.40 22.72
C THR A 589 30.15 12.15 23.81
N GLN A 590 30.49 13.41 23.52
CA GLN A 590 31.14 14.29 24.49
C GLN A 590 30.52 15.69 24.44
N ASP A 591 30.62 16.46 25.53
CA ASP A 591 30.22 17.87 25.57
C ASP A 591 31.30 18.80 24.96
N ASP A 592 31.01 20.09 24.88
CA ASP A 592 31.93 21.12 24.35
C ASP A 592 33.24 21.24 25.15
N LYS A 593 33.28 20.68 26.37
CA LYS A 593 34.47 20.59 27.22
C LYS A 593 35.20 19.25 27.07
N ARG A 594 34.77 18.40 26.14
CA ARG A 594 35.27 17.04 25.86
C ARG A 594 35.05 16.04 26.99
N ASN A 595 34.10 16.31 27.89
CA ASN A 595 33.67 15.31 28.85
C ASN A 595 32.80 14.30 28.12
N VAL A 596 33.09 13.01 28.29
CA VAL A 596 32.24 11.95 27.75
C VAL A 596 30.86 12.06 28.40
N THR A 597 29.82 12.23 27.58
CA THR A 597 28.42 12.37 28.01
C THR A 597 27.66 11.06 27.90
N ASN A 598 28.04 10.20 26.96
CA ASN A 598 27.43 8.89 26.78
C ASN A 598 28.41 7.93 26.10
N SER A 599 28.20 6.62 26.26
CA SER A 599 29.01 5.57 25.64
C SER A 599 28.11 4.46 25.12
N PHE A 600 28.47 3.84 23.99
CA PHE A 600 27.58 2.99 23.21
C PHE A 600 28.11 1.57 23.01
N ILE A 601 27.22 0.66 22.64
CA ILE A 601 27.50 -0.72 22.30
C ILE A 601 27.69 -0.88 20.80
N LEU A 602 28.76 -1.55 20.35
CA LEU A 602 28.92 -2.03 18.98
C LEU A 602 29.00 -3.55 19.00
N SER A 603 27.92 -4.22 18.61
CA SER A 603 27.84 -5.68 18.55
C SER A 603 28.02 -6.17 17.12
N VAL A 604 29.09 -6.92 16.86
CA VAL A 604 29.45 -7.46 15.54
C VAL A 604 30.02 -8.87 15.73
N PRO A 605 29.57 -9.91 15.01
CA PRO A 605 30.06 -11.28 15.22
C PRO A 605 31.58 -11.38 15.05
N LYS A 606 32.11 -10.87 13.92
CA LYS A 606 33.55 -10.71 13.69
C LYS A 606 33.84 -9.34 13.09
N PHE A 607 34.85 -8.67 13.63
CA PHE A 607 35.26 -7.35 13.14
C PHE A 607 36.75 -7.33 12.77
N PHE A 608 37.01 -7.19 11.47
CA PHE A 608 38.36 -7.21 10.91
C PHE A 608 38.98 -5.81 10.92
N ILE A 609 40.14 -5.65 11.55
CA ILE A 609 40.88 -4.40 11.64
C ILE A 609 42.05 -4.45 10.64
N LYS A 610 41.88 -3.78 9.51
CA LYS A 610 42.90 -3.67 8.44
C LYS A 610 43.55 -2.28 8.35
N SER A 611 42.93 -1.26 8.94
CA SER A 611 43.51 0.08 8.99
C SER A 611 44.68 0.17 9.99
N PRO A 612 45.87 0.62 9.57
CA PRO A 612 46.99 0.88 10.48
C PRO A 612 46.66 1.96 11.51
N ASN A 613 47.22 1.83 12.72
CA ASN A 613 47.06 2.80 13.82
C ASN A 613 45.60 3.13 14.14
N ALA A 614 44.70 2.16 13.93
CA ALA A 614 43.29 2.28 14.25
C ALA A 614 43.07 2.20 15.76
N ASN A 615 42.05 2.88 16.28
CA ASN A 615 41.63 2.68 17.65
C ASN A 615 40.11 2.62 17.79
N ILE A 616 39.62 1.85 18.76
CA ILE A 616 38.25 1.92 19.25
C ILE A 616 38.29 2.65 20.58
N SER A 617 37.55 3.75 20.67
CA SER A 617 37.52 4.61 21.85
C SER A 617 36.17 4.58 22.54
N LYS A 618 36.20 4.30 23.84
CA LYS A 618 35.07 4.26 24.77
C LYS A 618 34.03 3.21 24.37
N GLY A 619 32.95 3.11 25.14
CA GLY A 619 31.84 2.19 24.85
C GLY A 619 32.19 0.72 25.08
N THR A 620 31.28 -0.14 24.62
CA THR A 620 31.41 -1.61 24.69
C THR A 620 31.37 -2.20 23.28
N PHE A 621 32.35 -3.01 22.92
CA PHE A 621 32.34 -3.82 21.72
C PHE A 621 31.96 -5.26 22.10
N ILE A 622 31.00 -5.87 21.38
CA ILE A 622 30.57 -7.27 21.61
C ILE A 622 30.87 -8.08 20.36
N GLY A 623 31.64 -9.16 20.53
CA GLY A 623 32.10 -10.06 19.47
C GLY A 623 33.62 -10.13 19.34
N ASP A 624 34.11 -10.77 18.29
CA ASP A 624 35.55 -11.05 18.14
C ASP A 624 36.25 -10.04 17.21
N LEU A 625 37.40 -9.53 17.67
CA LEU A 625 38.26 -8.63 16.88
C LEU A 625 39.36 -9.43 16.16
N TYR A 626 39.52 -9.17 14.86
CA TYR A 626 40.52 -9.81 14.00
C TYR A 626 41.48 -8.75 13.46
N VAL A 627 42.64 -8.62 14.10
CA VAL A 627 43.61 -7.55 13.83
C VAL A 627 44.68 -8.01 12.85
N SER A 628 44.72 -7.38 11.67
CA SER A 628 45.70 -7.65 10.62
C SER A 628 46.45 -6.38 10.18
N ALA A 629 46.62 -5.42 11.09
CA ALA A 629 47.34 -4.18 10.86
C ALA A 629 48.09 -3.75 12.14
N PRO A 630 49.21 -3.02 12.02
CA PRO A 630 49.99 -2.60 13.18
C PRO A 630 49.32 -1.44 13.93
N GLY A 631 49.62 -1.34 15.22
CA GLY A 631 49.29 -0.17 16.05
C GLY A 631 47.81 -0.06 16.43
N PHE A 632 47.06 -1.16 16.48
CA PHE A 632 45.68 -1.13 16.94
C PHE A 632 45.60 -0.80 18.43
N GLU A 633 44.73 0.13 18.82
CA GLU A 633 44.59 0.58 20.21
C GLU A 633 43.15 0.51 20.75
N LEU A 634 42.99 0.11 22.02
CA LEU A 634 41.75 0.27 22.79
C LEU A 634 41.90 1.40 23.81
N ILE A 635 40.95 2.35 23.81
CA ILE A 635 41.02 3.55 24.65
C ILE A 635 39.71 3.71 25.45
N GLY A 636 39.70 3.28 26.71
CA GLY A 636 38.52 3.18 27.56
C GLY A 636 37.41 2.28 27.04
N THR A 637 37.76 1.29 26.23
CA THR A 637 36.80 0.40 25.54
C THR A 637 36.71 -0.92 26.27
N LYS A 638 35.48 -1.40 26.50
CA LYS A 638 35.22 -2.77 26.98
C LYS A 638 34.98 -3.69 25.80
N VAL A 639 35.73 -4.77 25.65
CA VAL A 639 35.54 -5.80 24.62
C VAL A 639 34.98 -7.07 25.28
N GLU A 640 33.77 -7.45 24.88
CA GLU A 640 33.12 -8.71 25.24
C GLU A 640 33.32 -9.72 24.10
N GLY A 641 34.50 -10.34 24.07
CA GLY A 641 34.91 -11.30 23.05
C GLY A 641 36.44 -11.47 23.00
N ASN A 642 36.93 -12.15 21.98
CA ASN A 642 38.35 -12.46 21.81
C ASN A 642 39.04 -11.45 20.88
N ILE A 643 40.37 -11.35 21.00
CA ILE A 643 41.20 -10.59 20.06
C ILE A 643 42.19 -11.55 19.39
N TYR A 644 42.05 -11.68 18.09
CA TYR A 644 42.92 -12.47 17.23
C TYR A 644 43.88 -11.58 16.45
N PHE A 645 45.15 -11.92 16.44
CA PHE A 645 46.17 -11.24 15.62
C PHE A 645 46.65 -12.14 14.50
N SER A 646 46.79 -11.60 13.29
CA SER A 646 47.30 -12.38 12.16
C SER A 646 48.80 -12.67 12.24
N SER A 647 49.55 -11.93 13.08
CA SER A 647 50.98 -12.12 13.29
C SER A 647 51.43 -11.70 14.71
N GLN A 648 52.60 -12.20 15.12
CA GLN A 648 53.26 -11.76 16.36
C GLN A 648 53.62 -10.27 16.34
N GLU A 649 53.95 -9.73 15.17
CA GLU A 649 54.29 -8.32 14.98
C GLU A 649 53.10 -7.41 15.31
N TYR A 650 51.90 -7.74 14.82
CA TYR A 650 50.70 -6.95 15.13
C TYR A 650 50.31 -7.07 16.60
N ALA A 651 50.47 -8.25 17.20
CA ALA A 651 50.25 -8.43 18.64
C ALA A 651 51.21 -7.56 19.50
N GLN A 652 52.47 -7.40 19.09
CA GLN A 652 53.45 -6.57 19.82
C GLN A 652 53.16 -5.06 19.74
N THR A 653 52.48 -4.62 18.69
CA THR A 653 52.14 -3.19 18.49
C THR A 653 50.79 -2.80 19.07
N PHE A 654 49.98 -3.78 19.49
CA PHE A 654 48.70 -3.56 20.13
C PHE A 654 48.84 -2.83 21.47
N LYS A 655 47.97 -1.87 21.74
CA LYS A 655 47.92 -1.19 23.05
C LYS A 655 46.50 -1.15 23.59
N MET A 656 46.38 -1.19 24.91
CA MET A 656 45.13 -0.88 25.60
C MET A 656 45.44 0.00 26.80
N ASP A 657 44.64 1.03 27.02
CA ASP A 657 44.79 1.87 28.21
C ASP A 657 44.23 1.18 29.47
N ALA A 658 44.57 1.72 30.64
CA ALA A 658 44.13 1.16 31.93
C ALA A 658 42.59 1.19 32.14
N SER A 659 41.87 1.97 31.33
CA SER A 659 40.40 2.04 31.37
C SER A 659 39.72 1.08 30.39
N SER A 660 40.49 0.34 29.58
CA SER A 660 40.00 -0.66 28.65
C SER A 660 40.04 -2.04 29.29
N SER A 661 39.17 -2.94 28.82
CA SER A 661 39.14 -4.33 29.28
C SER A 661 38.71 -5.28 28.16
N VAL A 662 39.16 -6.52 28.22
CA VAL A 662 38.82 -7.59 27.28
C VAL A 662 38.43 -8.81 28.09
N THR A 663 37.25 -9.39 27.82
CA THR A 663 36.76 -10.56 28.57
C THR A 663 37.26 -11.89 28.02
N GLY A 664 37.63 -11.95 26.73
CA GLY A 664 38.12 -13.15 26.07
C GLY A 664 39.64 -13.26 26.02
N THR A 665 40.14 -14.15 25.16
CA THR A 665 41.58 -14.43 25.01
C THR A 665 42.24 -13.55 23.95
N PHE A 666 43.56 -13.44 24.07
CA PHE A 666 44.43 -12.89 23.04
C PHE A 666 45.17 -14.05 22.37
N GLU A 667 44.97 -14.25 21.07
CA GLU A 667 45.53 -15.38 20.33
C GLU A 667 46.10 -14.94 18.98
N ILE A 668 47.15 -15.63 18.54
CA ILE A 668 47.68 -15.47 17.18
C ILE A 668 47.03 -16.54 16.29
N LYS A 669 46.36 -16.12 15.23
CA LYS A 669 45.68 -16.99 14.26
C LYS A 669 45.93 -16.49 12.85
N ASN A 670 46.17 -17.39 11.91
CA ASN A 670 46.26 -17.02 10.50
C ASN A 670 44.84 -16.87 9.93
N PHE A 671 44.47 -15.68 9.44
CA PHE A 671 43.16 -15.36 8.88
C PHE A 671 43.24 -14.32 7.76
#